data_AF-A0A7C3XQY4-F1
#
_entry.id   AF-A0A7C3XQY4-F1
#
_cell.length_a   1.000
_cell.length_b   1.000
_cell.length_c   1.000
_cell.angle_alpha   90.00
_cell.angle_beta   90.00
_cell.angle_gamma   90.00
#
_symmetry.space_group_name_H-M   'P 1'
#
loop_
_entity.id
_entity.type
_entity.pdbx_description
1 polymer ?
#
loop_
_entity_poly.entity_id
_entity_poly.type
_entity_poly.pdbx_seq_one_letter_code
_entity_poly.pdbx_strand_id
1 'polypeptide(L)'
;MTWRMPHAMVLSIASIAIVCRPVDAADVFVRFRVLKPAADRYVVTTGGHRHGVKGQKGPEASWYLPSEKVEAAAGQWSRWIDLTGWPLHDRYNRSGGIAEWPSMKLTVTPLDAAGKPLSKDVAGGCRLEVELADKPDESAIVIRFVEESESMTIGFLLPHPLRQKKDEFETGSQMASRHRKWAVEATGGKPISLTKFAFCTSLWGPYDPGLARQEVQTLKMLGFNVIGGAPVRVLRDEKVMTYGHTWHYMPDPEKSAEQWQKYVDGQLSRILATEDGRWQHANMHHFVISDEIQTLDFRRTDQSRLNAWFRQYLRDRGVGDDAAEYPVEAMHQKTLPRDADLRTRKLMYHAAKFGHWWSARQLRQTSDLVRKTLPGMKTETLPSDHGFFNAWGPPHIGMSYRMLDLFELGAQQTVDYLAAEDWLGLNHMYGPASTWTGAQSFEYFSAILRCAIGDGDMTLMGLITPSDDGFLRLKAYSALAQGCKVFFFWTYGPTFISTENYWSDLRSEYDGIARTGRALQQAEHILFDARPVRDPVAILYSVSHDIWHTDDPASFVEMRLTWHALRHLGFQPDFLREEDVEAGRLSKYKVLYLCGQCLTRRASEAIDRWVREGGTVYLCAGAATRDEYFEPYVPPFAAGVWPVDAAARMVKEKHTYNERVDLPRIKPLAAARFDLDGRREEIRVLGCRLDLQSSGSVRRIASFDDGAPAAAVAQHGAGRVVAVGLLPGLAYSPFRVNQDTLDEKWPEGPRRVIGMATELAGVRPAVIADQPVVEASLLDGPAGSAVVLANYTYQPIERLRVVLRGRRVPPRAVSTEGVPVTIVQTPDGPAMELPLAWTDIVLLPRE
;
A
#
# COMPACT_ATOMS: atom_id res chain seq x y z
N MET A 1 -53.04 -24.18 31.77
CA MET A 1 -53.58 -25.43 32.33
C MET A 1 -52.63 -26.56 31.98
N THR A 2 -52.34 -27.36 33.00
CA THR A 2 -51.34 -28.43 33.12
C THR A 2 -51.84 -29.79 32.59
N TRP A 3 -50.89 -30.74 32.54
CA TRP A 3 -51.00 -32.23 32.52
C TRP A 3 -50.86 -32.90 31.14
N ARG A 4 -49.72 -33.54 30.80
CA ARG A 4 -49.11 -34.83 31.25
C ARG A 4 -49.80 -36.10 30.71
N MET A 5 -49.17 -36.67 29.65
CA MET A 5 -48.71 -38.07 29.41
C MET A 5 -49.60 -39.30 29.73
N PRO A 6 -49.55 -40.40 28.93
CA PRO A 6 -48.47 -41.41 29.09
C PRO A 6 -47.96 -42.16 27.82
N HIS A 7 -46.67 -42.58 27.91
CA HIS A 7 -46.02 -43.90 27.61
C HIS A 7 -46.61 -44.82 26.54
N ALA A 8 -45.87 -45.62 25.74
CA ALA A 8 -44.45 -45.89 25.51
C ALA A 8 -44.38 -46.82 24.28
N MET A 9 -43.34 -46.72 23.44
CA MET A 9 -42.90 -47.88 22.66
C MET A 9 -41.39 -47.77 22.40
N VAL A 10 -40.66 -48.74 22.94
CA VAL A 10 -39.22 -48.92 22.89
C VAL A 10 -38.86 -49.60 21.57
N LEU A 11 -37.94 -49.03 20.80
CA LEU A 11 -37.21 -49.73 19.74
C LEU A 11 -35.76 -49.21 19.74
N SER A 12 -34.87 -50.13 20.09
CA SER A 12 -33.42 -49.93 20.23
C SER A 12 -32.78 -49.47 18.92
N ILE A 13 -32.15 -48.29 18.94
CA ILE A 13 -31.17 -47.89 17.94
C ILE A 13 -29.80 -47.93 18.62
N ALA A 14 -28.95 -48.84 18.13
CA ALA A 14 -27.55 -48.89 18.50
C ALA A 14 -26.85 -47.62 18.00
N SER A 15 -26.44 -46.77 18.94
CA SER A 15 -25.60 -45.62 18.67
C SER A 15 -24.20 -46.09 18.24
N ILE A 16 -23.89 -45.98 16.94
CA ILE A 16 -22.50 -45.91 16.49
C ILE A 16 -21.99 -44.55 16.94
N ALA A 17 -21.35 -44.52 18.11
CA ALA A 17 -20.51 -43.41 18.51
C ALA A 17 -19.29 -43.40 17.58
N ILE A 18 -19.33 -42.57 16.54
CA ILE A 18 -18.09 -42.13 15.88
C ILE A 18 -17.39 -41.25 16.91
N VAL A 19 -16.49 -41.88 17.67
CA VAL A 19 -15.49 -41.17 18.47
C VAL A 19 -14.58 -40.48 17.47
N CYS A 20 -14.84 -39.21 17.17
CA CYS A 20 -13.80 -38.34 16.64
C CYS A 20 -12.71 -38.27 17.71
N ARG A 21 -11.66 -39.09 17.57
CA ARG A 21 -10.43 -38.88 18.31
C ARG A 21 -9.91 -37.48 17.95
N PRO A 22 -9.38 -36.71 18.92
CA PRO A 22 -8.51 -35.60 18.55
C PRO A 22 -7.39 -36.17 17.67
N VAL A 23 -7.07 -35.48 16.58
CA VAL A 23 -5.93 -35.82 15.74
C VAL A 23 -4.70 -35.74 16.64
N ASP A 24 -4.13 -36.89 17.03
CA ASP A 24 -2.88 -36.94 17.78
C ASP A 24 -1.84 -36.11 17.02
N ALA A 25 -1.24 -35.11 17.68
CA ALA A 25 -0.09 -34.40 17.15
C ALA A 25 0.98 -35.46 16.86
N ALA A 26 1.34 -35.65 15.60
CA ALA A 26 2.39 -36.60 15.26
C ALA A 26 3.73 -36.03 15.77
N ASP A 27 4.37 -36.76 16.69
CA ASP A 27 5.70 -36.42 17.22
C ASP A 27 6.69 -36.28 16.05
N VAL A 28 7.50 -35.22 16.01
CA VAL A 28 8.54 -35.06 14.98
C VAL A 28 9.90 -35.20 15.64
N PHE A 29 10.71 -36.14 15.16
CA PHE A 29 12.07 -36.36 15.61
C PHE A 29 13.05 -36.14 14.47
N VAL A 30 14.17 -35.50 14.78
CA VAL A 30 15.25 -35.26 13.82
C VAL A 30 16.57 -35.79 14.36
N ARG A 31 17.37 -36.42 13.50
CA ARG A 31 18.79 -36.69 13.76
C ARG A 31 19.60 -36.35 12.51
N PHE A 32 20.88 -36.08 12.72
CA PHE A 32 21.78 -35.72 11.62
C PHE A 32 23.13 -36.40 11.77
N ARG A 33 23.85 -36.48 10.65
CA ARG A 33 25.22 -36.93 10.56
C ARG A 33 26.01 -35.90 9.75
N VAL A 34 27.07 -35.35 10.34
CA VAL A 34 27.94 -34.38 9.66
C VAL A 34 28.91 -35.13 8.74
N LEU A 35 28.85 -34.81 7.44
CA LEU A 35 29.72 -35.37 6.40
C LEU A 35 30.86 -34.42 6.05
N LYS A 36 30.63 -33.10 6.16
CA LYS A 36 31.64 -32.04 6.01
C LYS A 36 31.31 -30.84 6.92
N PRO A 37 32.30 -30.04 7.35
CA PRO A 37 33.74 -30.18 7.11
C PRO A 37 34.35 -31.33 7.94
N ALA A 38 35.57 -31.77 7.64
CA ALA A 38 36.22 -32.82 8.41
C ALA A 38 36.71 -32.28 9.77
N ALA A 39 36.17 -32.84 10.86
CA ALA A 39 36.60 -32.65 12.24
C ALA A 39 36.21 -33.87 13.08
N ASP A 40 36.85 -34.07 14.23
CA ASP A 40 36.55 -35.21 15.10
C ASP A 40 35.24 -35.04 15.87
N ARG A 41 34.92 -33.79 16.23
CA ARG A 41 33.74 -33.41 17.02
C ARG A 41 33.08 -32.14 16.49
N TYR A 42 31.77 -32.05 16.66
CA TYR A 42 30.95 -30.92 16.26
C TYR A 42 29.97 -30.56 17.36
N VAL A 43 29.62 -29.28 17.44
CA VAL A 43 28.35 -28.82 18.02
C VAL A 43 27.46 -28.39 16.87
N VAL A 44 26.27 -28.95 16.78
CA VAL A 44 25.24 -28.48 15.85
C VAL A 44 24.18 -27.74 16.65
N THR A 45 23.92 -26.50 16.25
CA THR A 45 22.84 -25.69 16.84
C THR A 45 21.60 -25.84 15.98
N THR A 46 20.50 -26.30 16.58
CA THR A 46 19.19 -26.31 15.96
C THR A 46 18.53 -24.93 16.09
N GLY A 47 17.60 -24.65 15.19
CA GLY A 47 16.68 -23.54 15.31
C GLY A 47 15.71 -23.58 14.15
N GLY A 48 14.95 -22.53 13.96
CA GLY A 48 14.02 -22.47 12.85
C GLY A 48 13.06 -21.31 12.94
N HIS A 49 12.12 -21.33 12.02
CA HIS A 49 11.17 -20.27 11.79
C HIS A 49 9.77 -20.87 11.65
N ARG A 50 8.76 -20.18 12.19
CA ARG A 50 7.35 -20.51 12.00
C ARG A 50 6.56 -19.24 11.76
N HIS A 51 5.38 -19.35 11.17
CA HIS A 51 4.54 -18.17 11.03
C HIS A 51 3.83 -17.89 12.37
N GLY A 52 3.74 -16.61 12.71
CA GLY A 52 2.98 -16.12 13.85
C GLY A 52 1.51 -15.91 13.47
N VAL A 53 0.62 -16.03 14.46
CA VAL A 53 -0.78 -15.60 14.31
C VAL A 53 -0.91 -14.19 14.88
N LYS A 54 -1.33 -13.25 14.04
CA LYS A 54 -1.51 -11.84 14.42
C LYS A 54 -2.45 -11.74 15.62
N GLY A 55 -1.98 -11.13 16.72
CA GLY A 55 -2.76 -10.92 17.95
C GLY A 55 -2.56 -11.96 19.07
N GLN A 56 -1.79 -13.04 18.85
CA GLN A 56 -1.41 -13.95 19.93
C GLN A 56 -0.30 -13.34 20.82
N LYS A 57 -0.30 -13.69 22.11
CA LYS A 57 0.75 -13.36 23.09
C LYS A 57 1.35 -14.66 23.64
N GLY A 58 2.65 -14.65 23.97
CA GLY A 58 3.35 -15.82 24.51
C GLY A 58 4.22 -16.55 23.47
N PRO A 59 4.74 -17.76 23.76
CA PRO A 59 5.62 -18.52 22.87
C PRO A 59 5.00 -18.80 21.49
N GLU A 60 3.67 -18.89 21.40
CA GLU A 60 2.93 -19.05 20.15
C GLU A 60 2.98 -17.82 19.22
N ALA A 61 3.34 -16.65 19.77
CA ALA A 61 3.60 -15.43 19.01
C ALA A 61 5.06 -15.32 18.52
N SER A 62 5.94 -16.25 18.93
CA SER A 62 7.33 -16.26 18.51
C SER A 62 7.47 -16.77 17.07
N TRP A 63 8.07 -15.95 16.23
CA TRP A 63 8.50 -16.29 14.87
C TRP A 63 9.66 -17.30 14.86
N TYR A 64 10.37 -17.41 15.98
CA TYR A 64 11.52 -18.30 16.13
C TYR A 64 11.10 -19.58 16.85
N LEU A 65 11.52 -20.71 16.27
CA LEU A 65 11.42 -22.01 16.92
C LEU A 65 12.54 -22.17 17.96
N PRO A 66 12.33 -23.04 18.98
CA PRO A 66 13.35 -23.30 20.01
C PRO A 66 14.70 -23.69 19.40
N SER A 67 15.79 -23.36 20.10
CA SER A 67 17.16 -23.72 19.70
C SER A 67 17.83 -24.59 20.76
N GLU A 68 18.53 -25.63 20.33
CA GLU A 68 19.30 -26.53 21.18
C GLU A 68 20.68 -26.79 20.56
N LYS A 69 21.69 -27.04 21.41
CA LYS A 69 23.02 -27.47 20.98
C LYS A 69 23.17 -28.97 21.16
N VAL A 70 23.57 -29.66 20.10
CA VAL A 70 23.74 -31.12 20.08
C VAL A 70 25.16 -31.45 19.67
N GLU A 71 25.86 -32.19 20.52
CA GLU A 71 27.19 -32.71 20.17
C GLU A 71 27.06 -33.91 19.22
N ALA A 72 27.96 -33.97 18.24
CA ALA A 72 28.07 -35.08 17.31
C ALA A 72 29.54 -35.43 17.06
N ALA A 73 29.81 -36.73 16.88
CA ALA A 73 31.11 -37.23 16.46
C ALA A 73 31.19 -37.39 14.93
N ALA A 74 32.39 -37.35 14.38
CA ALA A 74 32.65 -37.54 12.95
C ALA A 74 32.00 -38.82 12.40
N GLY A 75 31.19 -38.67 11.34
CA GLY A 75 30.58 -39.79 10.63
C GLY A 75 29.54 -40.59 11.42
N GLN A 76 29.16 -40.15 12.63
CA GLN A 76 28.15 -40.79 13.46
C GLN A 76 26.82 -40.01 13.42
N TRP A 77 25.72 -40.72 13.63
CA TRP A 77 24.42 -40.11 13.85
C TRP A 77 24.37 -39.43 15.22
N SER A 78 23.80 -38.23 15.27
CA SER A 78 23.42 -37.60 16.54
C SER A 78 22.37 -38.46 17.26
N ARG A 79 22.16 -38.19 18.55
CA ARG A 79 20.92 -38.63 19.20
C ARG A 79 19.72 -38.05 18.45
N TRP A 80 18.56 -38.68 18.62
CA TRP A 80 17.29 -38.09 18.22
C TRP A 80 17.04 -36.80 19.03
N ILE A 81 16.57 -35.79 18.32
CA ILE A 81 16.14 -34.51 18.85
C ILE A 81 14.62 -34.52 18.77
N ASP A 82 13.99 -34.35 19.91
CA ASP A 82 12.54 -34.36 20.07
C ASP A 82 11.99 -32.95 19.78
N LEU A 83 11.24 -32.81 18.69
CA LEU A 83 10.59 -31.55 18.30
C LEU A 83 9.13 -31.50 18.75
N THR A 84 8.64 -32.44 19.57
CA THR A 84 7.24 -32.47 20.03
C THR A 84 6.87 -31.22 20.84
N GLY A 85 7.84 -30.62 21.52
CA GLY A 85 7.66 -29.33 22.21
C GLY A 85 7.75 -28.10 21.30
N TRP A 86 8.06 -28.27 20.01
CA TRP A 86 8.09 -27.17 19.06
C TRP A 86 6.67 -26.83 18.62
N PRO A 87 6.31 -25.54 18.54
CA PRO A 87 4.94 -25.17 18.24
C PRO A 87 4.75 -25.14 16.71
N LEU A 88 4.85 -26.31 16.08
CA LEU A 88 4.65 -26.52 14.64
C LEU A 88 3.17 -26.35 14.29
N HIS A 89 2.89 -25.84 13.08
CA HIS A 89 1.54 -25.62 12.60
C HIS A 89 1.35 -26.28 11.22
N ASP A 90 0.09 -26.55 10.87
CA ASP A 90 -0.31 -26.96 9.53
C ASP A 90 -0.03 -25.86 8.50
N ARG A 91 -0.04 -26.20 7.20
CA ARG A 91 0.04 -25.23 6.10
C ARG A 91 -1.15 -24.27 6.15
N TYR A 92 -0.90 -22.97 6.03
CA TYR A 92 -1.96 -21.95 6.06
C TYR A 92 -2.83 -21.90 4.78
N ASN A 93 -2.40 -22.53 3.69
CA ASN A 93 -2.97 -22.48 2.34
C ASN A 93 -3.26 -21.06 1.81
N ARG A 94 -2.37 -20.09 2.07
CA ARG A 94 -2.43 -18.70 1.57
C ARG A 94 -2.06 -18.66 0.08
N SER A 95 -3.06 -18.57 -0.79
CA SER A 95 -2.87 -18.44 -2.25
C SER A 95 -2.04 -19.56 -2.92
N GLY A 96 -2.01 -20.74 -2.32
CA GLY A 96 -1.37 -21.92 -2.91
C GLY A 96 0.16 -21.97 -2.78
N GLY A 97 0.78 -21.09 -1.99
CA GLY A 97 2.23 -21.10 -1.77
C GLY A 97 2.71 -22.32 -0.99
N ILE A 98 3.79 -22.97 -1.44
CA ILE A 98 4.31 -24.23 -0.84
C ILE A 98 4.94 -23.96 0.53
N ALA A 99 5.64 -22.84 0.67
CA ALA A 99 6.42 -22.56 1.86
C ALA A 99 5.63 -21.75 2.89
N GLU A 100 4.54 -22.35 3.36
CA GLU A 100 3.81 -21.91 4.54
C GLU A 100 3.97 -22.91 5.69
N TRP A 101 4.94 -23.81 5.56
CA TRP A 101 5.36 -24.73 6.61
C TRP A 101 6.37 -24.06 7.54
N PRO A 102 6.45 -24.45 8.82
CA PRO A 102 7.61 -24.14 9.64
C PRO A 102 8.89 -24.65 8.96
N SER A 103 10.02 -24.01 9.21
CA SER A 103 11.33 -24.43 8.71
C SER A 103 12.32 -24.66 9.84
N MET A 104 13.22 -25.61 9.66
CA MET A 104 14.34 -25.90 10.56
C MET A 104 15.65 -25.44 9.92
N LYS A 105 16.58 -24.99 10.75
CA LYS A 105 17.98 -24.80 10.38
C LYS A 105 18.90 -25.62 11.30
N LEU A 106 19.98 -26.12 10.72
CA LEU A 106 21.07 -26.80 11.43
C LEU A 106 22.38 -26.08 11.13
N THR A 107 23.01 -25.50 12.16
CA THR A 107 24.29 -24.79 12.04
C THR A 107 25.41 -25.59 12.68
N VAL A 108 26.37 -26.03 11.88
CA VAL A 108 27.53 -26.83 12.30
C VAL A 108 28.63 -25.92 12.86
N THR A 109 29.18 -26.30 14.02
CA THR A 109 30.37 -25.69 14.61
C THR A 109 31.40 -26.79 14.87
N PRO A 110 32.43 -26.92 14.01
CA PRO A 110 33.52 -27.87 14.21
C PRO A 110 34.31 -27.54 15.48
N LEU A 111 34.74 -28.55 16.22
CA LEU A 111 35.55 -28.39 17.44
C LEU A 111 36.98 -28.86 17.24
N ASP A 112 37.93 -28.23 17.93
CA ASP A 112 39.29 -28.72 18.08
C ASP A 112 39.38 -29.88 19.10
N ALA A 113 40.58 -30.45 19.24
CA ALA A 113 40.84 -31.54 20.18
C ALA A 113 40.59 -31.15 21.66
N ALA A 114 40.61 -29.85 21.99
CA ALA A 114 40.30 -29.32 23.31
C ALA A 114 38.80 -29.00 23.49
N GLY A 115 37.96 -29.29 22.50
CA GLY A 115 36.52 -29.03 22.52
C GLY A 115 36.15 -27.56 22.28
N LYS A 116 37.08 -26.73 21.81
CA LYS A 116 36.80 -25.33 21.46
C LYS A 116 36.37 -25.22 20.00
N PRO A 117 35.45 -24.30 19.65
CA PRO A 117 35.12 -24.02 18.26
C PRO A 117 36.38 -23.71 17.44
N LEU A 118 36.57 -24.42 16.32
CA LEU A 118 37.51 -24.02 15.29
C LEU A 118 37.13 -22.61 14.82
N SER A 119 38.12 -21.80 14.44
CA SER A 119 37.91 -20.38 14.10
C SER A 119 36.75 -20.20 13.11
N LYS A 120 36.06 -19.06 13.14
CA LYS A 120 34.94 -18.78 12.21
C LYS A 120 35.31 -18.87 10.73
N ASP A 121 36.59 -18.90 10.39
CA ASP A 121 37.14 -19.00 9.04
C ASP A 121 37.41 -20.46 8.58
N VAL A 122 36.71 -21.47 9.13
CA VAL A 122 36.73 -22.82 8.53
C VAL A 122 36.17 -22.71 7.10
N ALA A 123 37.06 -22.65 6.12
CA ALA A 123 36.70 -22.63 4.71
C ALA A 123 36.05 -23.96 4.31
N GLY A 124 34.98 -23.91 3.50
CA GLY A 124 34.46 -25.09 2.78
C GLY A 124 33.01 -25.50 3.04
N GLY A 125 32.22 -24.71 3.77
CA GLY A 125 30.79 -24.98 3.98
C GLY A 125 30.50 -26.26 4.77
N CYS A 126 29.25 -26.73 4.74
CA CYS A 126 28.86 -27.97 5.41
C CYS A 126 28.05 -28.90 4.52
N ARG A 127 28.11 -30.19 4.83
CA ARG A 127 27.29 -31.23 4.21
C ARG A 127 26.77 -32.15 5.29
N LEU A 128 25.46 -32.29 5.40
CA LEU A 128 24.82 -33.12 6.41
C LEU A 128 23.91 -34.14 5.74
N GLU A 129 23.86 -35.33 6.32
CA GLU A 129 22.76 -36.26 6.10
C GLU A 129 21.79 -36.14 7.27
N VAL A 130 20.49 -36.05 7.00
CA VAL A 130 19.45 -35.79 7.99
C VAL A 130 18.32 -36.79 7.82
N GLU A 131 17.78 -37.25 8.95
CA GLU A 131 16.61 -38.12 9.01
C GLU A 131 15.53 -37.48 9.87
N LEU A 132 14.30 -37.47 9.33
CA LEU A 132 13.08 -37.06 10.03
C LEU A 132 12.18 -38.29 10.22
N ALA A 133 11.67 -38.48 11.43
CA ALA A 133 10.87 -39.64 11.80
C ALA A 133 9.70 -39.23 12.69
N ASP A 134 8.62 -40.01 12.68
CA ASP A 134 7.48 -39.77 13.58
C ASP A 134 7.72 -40.37 15.00
N LYS A 135 8.80 -41.13 15.17
CA LYS A 135 9.25 -41.73 16.44
C LYS A 135 10.77 -41.76 16.44
N PRO A 136 11.46 -41.79 17.60
CA PRO A 136 12.92 -41.83 17.67
C PRO A 136 13.46 -43.24 17.38
N ASP A 137 13.08 -43.81 16.23
CA ASP A 137 13.35 -45.18 15.82
C ASP A 137 13.62 -45.23 14.31
N GLU A 138 14.56 -46.07 13.87
CA GLU A 138 14.95 -46.18 12.46
C GLU A 138 13.82 -46.72 11.57
N SER A 139 12.95 -47.58 12.10
CA SER A 139 11.77 -48.07 11.38
C SER A 139 10.71 -46.99 11.16
N ALA A 140 10.79 -45.87 11.90
CA ALA A 140 9.85 -44.77 11.83
C ALA A 140 10.31 -43.63 10.92
N ILE A 141 11.49 -43.73 10.30
CA ILE A 141 12.02 -42.73 9.35
C ILE A 141 11.01 -42.49 8.22
N VAL A 142 10.66 -41.23 8.01
CA VAL A 142 9.77 -40.78 6.95
C VAL A 142 10.55 -40.13 5.82
N ILE A 143 11.53 -39.28 6.16
CA ILE A 143 12.31 -38.49 5.21
C ILE A 143 13.78 -38.69 5.55
N ARG A 144 14.59 -38.96 4.53
CA ARG A 144 16.05 -38.97 4.60
C ARG A 144 16.61 -38.19 3.43
N PHE A 145 17.51 -37.26 3.71
CA PHE A 145 18.10 -36.40 2.67
C PHE A 145 19.54 -36.02 3.02
N VAL A 146 20.25 -35.53 2.00
CA VAL A 146 21.58 -34.94 2.13
C VAL A 146 21.49 -33.52 1.58
N GLU A 147 21.93 -32.55 2.37
CA GLU A 147 21.99 -31.14 1.96
C GLU A 147 23.43 -30.63 2.12
N GLU A 148 23.86 -29.80 1.17
CA GLU A 148 25.15 -29.12 1.16
C GLU A 148 24.92 -27.62 1.09
N SER A 149 25.77 -26.85 1.78
CA SER A 149 25.71 -25.39 1.86
C SER A 149 27.12 -24.82 1.71
N GLU A 150 27.27 -23.67 1.04
CA GLU A 150 28.55 -22.94 1.04
C GLU A 150 28.82 -22.29 2.42
N SER A 151 27.81 -22.23 3.29
CA SER A 151 27.95 -21.84 4.69
C SER A 151 27.93 -23.05 5.64
N MET A 152 28.05 -22.78 6.94
CA MET A 152 27.96 -23.81 7.97
C MET A 152 26.51 -24.15 8.36
N THR A 153 25.52 -23.64 7.63
CA THR A 153 24.10 -23.82 7.94
C THR A 153 23.36 -24.43 6.76
N ILE A 154 22.51 -25.42 7.03
CA ILE A 154 21.48 -25.89 6.09
C ILE A 154 20.09 -25.54 6.63
N GLY A 155 19.12 -25.37 5.75
CA GLY A 155 17.71 -25.13 6.08
C GLY A 155 16.77 -26.02 5.28
N PHE A 156 15.64 -26.41 5.86
CA PHE A 156 14.63 -27.26 5.23
C PHE A 156 13.26 -27.08 5.90
N LEU A 157 12.18 -27.41 5.19
CA LEU A 157 10.82 -27.36 5.71
C LEU A 157 10.54 -28.50 6.70
N LEU A 158 9.64 -28.25 7.64
CA LEU A 158 9.08 -29.23 8.58
C LEU A 158 7.57 -29.40 8.33
N PRO A 159 7.15 -30.17 7.30
CA PRO A 159 5.74 -30.48 7.11
C PRO A 159 5.17 -31.23 8.32
N HIS A 160 3.96 -30.86 8.73
CA HIS A 160 3.28 -31.45 9.87
C HIS A 160 1.81 -31.76 9.53
N PRO A 161 1.27 -32.93 9.91
CA PRO A 161 1.98 -34.11 10.43
C PRO A 161 2.84 -34.80 9.35
N LEU A 162 4.06 -35.19 9.74
CA LEU A 162 5.19 -35.46 8.84
C LEU A 162 4.91 -36.59 7.84
N ARG A 163 4.45 -37.77 8.27
CA ARG A 163 4.19 -38.90 7.37
C ARG A 163 3.12 -38.63 6.33
N GLN A 164 2.08 -37.88 6.69
CA GLN A 164 1.00 -37.53 5.77
C GLN A 164 1.42 -36.44 4.78
N LYS A 165 2.38 -35.57 5.17
CA LYS A 165 2.78 -34.37 4.42
C LYS A 165 4.20 -34.42 3.85
N LYS A 166 4.82 -35.60 3.86
CA LYS A 166 6.21 -35.79 3.41
C LYS A 166 6.49 -35.34 1.97
N ASP A 167 5.49 -35.37 1.10
CA ASP A 167 5.64 -34.97 -0.31
C ASP A 167 5.63 -33.44 -0.49
N GLU A 168 5.36 -32.68 0.58
CA GLU A 168 5.47 -31.21 0.64
C GLU A 168 6.81 -30.75 1.26
N PHE A 169 7.73 -31.68 1.55
CA PHE A 169 9.07 -31.39 2.08
C PHE A 169 10.00 -30.83 1.00
N GLU A 170 10.74 -29.78 1.35
CA GLU A 170 11.84 -29.26 0.53
C GLU A 170 13.01 -28.79 1.41
N THR A 171 14.23 -28.97 0.90
CA THR A 171 15.44 -28.30 1.41
C THR A 171 15.60 -26.91 0.80
N GLY A 172 16.47 -26.08 1.37
CA GLY A 172 16.80 -24.76 0.83
C GLY A 172 17.24 -24.81 -0.65
N SER A 173 18.08 -25.79 -1.02
CA SER A 173 18.51 -25.97 -2.42
C SER A 173 17.38 -26.41 -3.35
N GLN A 174 16.46 -27.26 -2.88
CA GLN A 174 15.27 -27.65 -3.64
C GLN A 174 14.34 -26.46 -3.89
N MET A 175 14.10 -25.63 -2.86
CA MET A 175 13.29 -24.41 -2.97
C MET A 175 13.91 -23.40 -3.95
N ALA A 176 15.20 -23.08 -3.81
CA ALA A 176 15.88 -22.17 -4.73
C ALA A 176 15.87 -22.70 -6.19
N SER A 177 15.93 -24.02 -6.36
CA SER A 177 15.83 -24.66 -7.68
C SER A 177 14.42 -24.56 -8.27
N ARG A 178 13.38 -24.71 -7.43
CA ARG A 178 11.99 -24.48 -7.81
C ARG A 178 11.73 -23.03 -8.21
N HIS A 179 12.19 -22.06 -7.41
CA HIS A 179 12.08 -20.63 -7.72
C HIS A 179 12.72 -20.30 -9.08
N ARG A 180 13.94 -20.79 -9.31
CA ARG A 180 14.64 -20.62 -10.59
C ARG A 180 13.88 -21.25 -11.76
N LYS A 181 13.33 -22.46 -11.57
CA LYS A 181 12.50 -23.12 -12.58
C LYS A 181 11.27 -22.29 -12.92
N TRP A 182 10.55 -21.78 -11.91
CA TRP A 182 9.39 -20.92 -12.12
C TRP A 182 9.72 -19.63 -12.84
N ALA A 183 10.83 -18.97 -12.50
CA ALA A 183 11.28 -17.77 -13.23
C ALA A 183 11.62 -18.08 -14.69
N VAL A 184 12.28 -19.21 -14.97
CA VAL A 184 12.58 -19.64 -16.35
C VAL A 184 11.29 -19.92 -17.13
N GLU A 185 10.32 -20.60 -16.52
CA GLU A 185 9.01 -20.87 -17.13
C GLU A 185 8.25 -19.57 -17.42
N ALA A 186 8.11 -18.69 -16.41
CA ALA A 186 7.38 -17.42 -16.52
C ALA A 186 7.96 -16.48 -17.58
N THR A 187 9.27 -16.51 -17.79
CA THR A 187 9.96 -15.65 -18.75
C THR A 187 10.19 -16.28 -20.12
N GLY A 188 9.78 -17.54 -20.30
CA GLY A 188 10.05 -18.33 -21.51
C GLY A 188 11.54 -18.55 -21.76
N GLY A 189 12.36 -18.62 -20.70
CA GLY A 189 13.80 -18.84 -20.77
C GLY A 189 14.62 -17.64 -21.26
N LYS A 190 14.02 -16.46 -21.41
CA LYS A 190 14.73 -15.23 -21.79
C LYS A 190 14.73 -14.23 -20.62
N PRO A 191 15.87 -13.67 -20.19
CA PRO A 191 15.86 -12.64 -19.17
C PRO A 191 15.05 -11.41 -19.59
N ILE A 192 14.44 -10.73 -18.62
CA ILE A 192 13.87 -9.38 -18.79
C ILE A 192 14.97 -8.37 -18.49
N SER A 193 15.10 -7.33 -19.31
CA SER A 193 16.11 -6.29 -19.14
C SER A 193 15.46 -4.93 -19.20
N LEU A 194 15.31 -4.31 -18.03
CA LEU A 194 14.84 -2.93 -17.89
C LEU A 194 16.05 -1.99 -17.85
N THR A 195 16.04 -0.95 -18.69
CA THR A 195 17.16 0.02 -18.76
C THR A 195 16.83 1.35 -18.11
N LYS A 196 15.54 1.70 -18.01
CA LYS A 196 15.09 2.94 -17.35
C LYS A 196 14.30 2.69 -16.06
N PHE A 197 13.34 1.76 -16.08
CA PHE A 197 12.57 1.39 -14.89
C PHE A 197 13.42 0.62 -13.88
N ALA A 198 13.10 0.77 -12.60
CA ALA A 198 13.72 -0.01 -11.53
C ALA A 198 12.71 -1.00 -10.92
N PHE A 199 13.08 -2.27 -10.91
CA PHE A 199 12.43 -3.33 -10.15
C PHE A 199 13.29 -3.64 -8.94
N CYS A 200 12.74 -3.36 -7.76
CA CYS A 200 13.36 -3.47 -6.46
C CYS A 200 12.74 -4.63 -5.66
N THR A 201 13.54 -5.36 -4.91
CA THR A 201 13.05 -6.28 -3.86
C THR A 201 14.14 -6.51 -2.81
N SER A 202 13.84 -7.29 -1.77
CA SER A 202 14.80 -7.68 -0.72
C SER A 202 14.89 -9.19 -0.59
N LEU A 203 16.11 -9.73 -0.63
CA LEU A 203 16.42 -11.09 -0.23
C LEU A 203 16.60 -11.12 1.29
N TRP A 204 15.68 -11.75 2.01
CA TRP A 204 15.58 -11.57 3.46
C TRP A 204 16.45 -12.57 4.25
N GLY A 205 17.62 -12.13 4.70
CA GLY A 205 18.45 -12.87 5.66
C GLY A 205 19.06 -14.18 5.14
N PRO A 206 19.73 -14.20 3.97
CA PRO A 206 20.32 -15.41 3.41
C PRO A 206 21.39 -16.01 4.34
N TYR A 207 21.27 -17.30 4.69
CA TYR A 207 22.29 -18.01 5.47
C TYR A 207 23.39 -18.64 4.61
N ASP A 208 23.12 -18.88 3.32
CA ASP A 208 24.06 -19.51 2.39
C ASP A 208 24.33 -18.59 1.18
N PRO A 209 25.59 -18.13 0.98
CA PRO A 209 25.98 -17.38 -0.19
C PRO A 209 25.72 -18.09 -1.53
N GLY A 210 25.79 -19.42 -1.56
CA GLY A 210 25.52 -20.23 -2.75
C GLY A 210 24.06 -20.13 -3.18
N LEU A 211 23.14 -20.37 -2.23
CA LEU A 211 21.70 -20.17 -2.46
C LEU A 211 21.38 -18.70 -2.77
N ALA A 212 22.00 -17.74 -2.07
CA ALA A 212 21.79 -16.32 -2.35
C ALA A 212 22.16 -15.96 -3.80
N ARG A 213 23.25 -16.53 -4.34
CA ARG A 213 23.64 -16.37 -5.74
C ARG A 213 22.57 -16.89 -6.69
N GLN A 214 22.05 -18.09 -6.42
CA GLN A 214 20.97 -18.67 -7.22
C GLN A 214 19.70 -17.81 -7.19
N GLU A 215 19.33 -17.28 -6.02
CA GLU A 215 18.15 -16.41 -5.90
C GLU A 215 18.34 -15.05 -6.57
N VAL A 216 19.52 -14.44 -6.50
CA VAL A 216 19.84 -13.21 -7.25
C VAL A 216 19.75 -13.46 -8.76
N GLN A 217 20.21 -14.62 -9.25
CA GLN A 217 20.07 -15.00 -10.66
C GLN A 217 18.59 -15.21 -11.05
N THR A 218 17.78 -15.81 -10.18
CA THR A 218 16.32 -15.95 -10.35
C THR A 218 15.65 -14.58 -10.47
N LEU A 219 15.94 -13.67 -9.55
CA LEU A 219 15.40 -12.31 -9.55
C LEU A 219 15.83 -11.53 -10.80
N LYS A 220 17.11 -11.61 -11.17
CA LYS A 220 17.62 -10.97 -12.39
C LYS A 220 16.94 -11.50 -13.66
N MET A 221 16.58 -12.78 -13.71
CA MET A 221 15.80 -13.37 -14.82
C MET A 221 14.45 -12.66 -14.99
N LEU A 222 13.79 -12.34 -13.87
CA LEU A 222 12.50 -11.64 -13.81
C LEU A 222 12.61 -10.12 -14.07
N GLY A 223 13.83 -9.59 -14.24
CA GLY A 223 14.06 -8.17 -14.54
C GLY A 223 14.39 -7.29 -13.33
N PHE A 224 14.57 -7.87 -12.14
CA PHE A 224 15.04 -7.12 -10.98
C PHE A 224 16.47 -6.61 -11.22
N ASN A 225 16.63 -5.29 -11.15
CA ASN A 225 17.90 -4.58 -11.31
C ASN A 225 18.38 -3.93 -10.01
N VAL A 226 17.57 -3.97 -8.94
CA VAL A 226 17.92 -3.51 -7.59
C VAL A 226 17.51 -4.59 -6.57
N ILE A 227 18.48 -5.13 -5.81
CA ILE A 227 18.21 -6.16 -4.80
C ILE A 227 18.87 -5.79 -3.46
N GLY A 228 18.05 -5.69 -2.41
CA GLY A 228 18.48 -5.52 -1.02
C GLY A 228 18.77 -6.85 -0.32
N GLY A 229 19.51 -6.81 0.78
CA GLY A 229 19.70 -7.97 1.69
C GLY A 229 20.62 -9.09 1.20
N ALA A 230 20.98 -9.14 -0.08
CA ALA A 230 21.91 -10.13 -0.62
C ALA A 230 23.39 -9.81 -0.30
N PRO A 231 24.28 -10.82 -0.23
CA PRO A 231 25.70 -10.60 -0.02
C PRO A 231 26.31 -9.72 -1.12
N VAL A 232 27.12 -8.72 -0.73
CA VAL A 232 27.69 -7.73 -1.66
C VAL A 232 28.49 -8.38 -2.80
N ARG A 233 29.27 -9.42 -2.49
CA ARG A 233 30.06 -10.13 -3.51
C ARG A 233 29.18 -10.79 -4.58
N VAL A 234 28.06 -11.37 -4.16
CA VAL A 234 27.07 -11.97 -5.08
C VAL A 234 26.48 -10.89 -5.99
N LEU A 235 26.05 -9.76 -5.42
CA LEU A 235 25.50 -8.64 -6.19
C LEU A 235 26.52 -8.07 -7.19
N ARG A 236 27.79 -8.00 -6.79
CA ARG A 236 28.89 -7.56 -7.64
C ARG A 236 29.13 -8.49 -8.81
N ASP A 237 29.22 -9.79 -8.55
CA ASP A 237 29.47 -10.80 -9.57
C ASP A 237 28.30 -10.85 -10.57
N GLU A 238 27.07 -10.69 -10.08
CA GLU A 238 25.86 -10.65 -10.89
C GLU A 238 25.56 -9.28 -11.52
N LYS A 239 26.33 -8.24 -11.19
CA LYS A 239 26.15 -6.85 -11.68
C LYS A 239 24.75 -6.30 -11.42
N VAL A 240 24.23 -6.52 -10.21
CA VAL A 240 22.92 -6.03 -9.77
C VAL A 240 23.14 -4.91 -8.76
N MET A 241 22.37 -3.82 -8.87
CA MET A 241 22.44 -2.72 -7.91
C MET A 241 21.83 -3.14 -6.58
N THR A 242 22.09 -2.35 -5.54
CA THR A 242 21.45 -2.53 -4.22
C THR A 242 20.85 -1.22 -3.72
N TYR A 243 20.34 -1.22 -2.50
CA TYR A 243 19.94 0.00 -1.80
C TYR A 243 20.40 -0.06 -0.34
N GLY A 244 20.66 1.12 0.23
CA GLY A 244 20.97 1.28 1.65
C GLY A 244 19.73 1.67 2.44
N HIS A 245 19.81 1.65 3.76
CA HIS A 245 18.76 2.17 4.63
C HIS A 245 19.34 2.82 5.88
N THR A 246 18.56 3.73 6.48
CA THR A 246 18.80 4.28 7.80
C THR A 246 17.49 4.54 8.53
N TRP A 247 17.52 4.41 9.85
CA TRP A 247 16.41 4.77 10.73
C TRP A 247 16.56 6.21 11.26
N HIS A 248 17.39 7.02 10.60
CA HIS A 248 17.71 8.38 11.01
C HIS A 248 16.60 9.37 10.67
N TYR A 249 15.71 9.60 11.62
CA TYR A 249 14.62 10.56 11.52
C TYR A 249 14.24 11.04 12.92
N MET A 250 14.49 12.31 13.23
CA MET A 250 14.38 12.79 14.61
C MET A 250 14.02 14.27 14.70
N PRO A 251 13.43 14.73 15.83
CA PRO A 251 12.91 16.09 15.96
C PRO A 251 13.96 17.17 16.13
N ASP A 252 15.10 16.89 16.75
CA ASP A 252 16.09 17.91 17.06
C ASP A 252 17.17 17.99 15.97
N PRO A 253 17.28 19.10 15.21
CA PRO A 253 18.16 19.20 14.05
C PRO A 253 19.65 19.14 14.42
N GLU A 254 20.03 19.61 15.62
CA GLU A 254 21.43 19.57 16.06
C GLU A 254 21.80 18.16 16.49
N LYS A 255 20.95 17.51 17.30
CA LYS A 255 21.13 16.10 17.66
C LYS A 255 21.10 15.20 16.42
N SER A 256 20.30 15.56 15.42
CA SER A 256 20.25 14.89 14.11
C SER A 256 21.59 14.94 13.41
N ALA A 257 22.18 16.13 13.28
CA ALA A 257 23.50 16.28 12.69
C ALA A 257 24.59 15.55 13.49
N GLU A 258 24.56 15.62 14.82
CA GLU A 258 25.52 14.94 15.68
C GLU A 258 25.43 13.41 15.59
N GLN A 259 24.22 12.84 15.64
CA GLN A 259 24.02 11.39 15.53
C GLN A 259 24.39 10.89 14.13
N TRP A 260 24.06 11.65 13.09
CA TRP A 260 24.49 11.32 11.73
C TRP A 260 26.01 11.34 11.62
N GLN A 261 26.69 12.37 12.14
CA GLN A 261 28.15 12.45 12.11
C GLN A 261 28.79 11.27 12.87
N LYS A 262 28.23 10.85 14.01
CA LYS A 262 28.68 9.63 14.72
C LYS A 262 28.52 8.37 13.88
N TYR A 263 27.43 8.24 13.12
CA TYR A 263 27.25 7.15 12.17
C TYR A 263 28.31 7.20 11.06
N VAL A 264 28.59 8.39 10.52
CA VAL A 264 29.61 8.61 9.49
C VAL A 264 31.00 8.22 9.98
N ASP A 265 31.43 8.77 11.11
CA ASP A 265 32.76 8.55 11.68
C ASP A 265 32.95 7.12 12.18
N GLY A 266 31.85 6.46 12.58
CA GLY A 266 31.84 5.12 13.16
C GLY A 266 31.55 4.01 12.15
N GLN A 267 30.27 3.82 11.82
CA GLN A 267 29.83 2.66 11.05
C GLN A 267 30.14 2.81 9.56
N LEU A 268 29.81 3.96 8.97
CA LEU A 268 29.99 4.18 7.54
C LEU A 268 31.47 4.20 7.15
N SER A 269 32.34 4.86 7.94
CA SER A 269 33.79 4.87 7.71
C SER A 269 34.38 3.46 7.65
N ARG A 270 33.95 2.55 8.55
CA ARG A 270 34.37 1.14 8.56
C ARG A 270 33.87 0.38 7.35
N ILE A 271 32.63 0.63 6.92
CA ILE A 271 32.08 0.02 5.69
C ILE A 271 32.92 0.47 4.48
N LEU A 272 33.13 1.78 4.32
CA LEU A 272 33.89 2.37 3.22
C LEU A 272 35.39 2.05 3.25
N ALA A 273 35.93 1.59 4.38
CA ALA A 273 37.30 1.09 4.46
C ALA A 273 37.48 -0.25 3.69
N THR A 274 36.40 -1.02 3.51
CA THR A 274 36.43 -2.30 2.77
C THR A 274 36.18 -2.11 1.28
N GLU A 275 36.71 -3.01 0.44
CA GLU A 275 36.42 -3.01 -0.99
C GLU A 275 34.93 -3.28 -1.26
N ASP A 276 34.36 -4.28 -0.59
CA ASP A 276 32.94 -4.63 -0.71
C ASP A 276 32.06 -3.43 -0.34
N GLY A 277 32.34 -2.74 0.77
CA GLY A 277 31.59 -1.54 1.15
C GLY A 277 31.70 -0.38 0.15
N ARG A 278 32.90 -0.10 -0.38
CA ARG A 278 33.05 0.91 -1.44
C ARG A 278 32.27 0.55 -2.70
N TRP A 279 32.34 -0.71 -3.11
CA TRP A 279 31.58 -1.19 -4.27
C TRP A 279 30.07 -1.07 -4.02
N GLN A 280 29.60 -1.49 -2.84
CA GLN A 280 28.19 -1.43 -2.46
C GLN A 280 27.66 0.00 -2.58
N HIS A 281 28.34 0.97 -1.97
CA HIS A 281 27.93 2.38 -2.03
C HIS A 281 27.98 2.98 -3.44
N ALA A 282 29.00 2.64 -4.23
CA ALA A 282 29.11 3.10 -5.62
C ALA A 282 28.02 2.52 -6.55
N ASN A 283 27.38 1.42 -6.15
CA ASN A 283 26.36 0.70 -6.92
C ASN A 283 24.99 0.66 -6.19
N MET A 284 24.78 1.55 -5.22
CA MET A 284 23.47 1.76 -4.62
C MET A 284 22.59 2.59 -5.55
N HIS A 285 21.36 2.13 -5.81
CA HIS A 285 20.35 2.90 -6.54
C HIS A 285 19.84 4.08 -5.71
N HIS A 286 19.63 3.85 -4.41
CA HIS A 286 19.10 4.82 -3.47
C HIS A 286 19.37 4.40 -2.01
N PHE A 287 19.03 5.30 -1.09
CA PHE A 287 19.15 5.15 0.34
C PHE A 287 17.81 5.42 1.03
N VAL A 288 17.21 4.40 1.64
CA VAL A 288 15.91 4.49 2.31
C VAL A 288 16.05 5.20 3.65
N ILE A 289 15.19 6.18 3.92
CA ILE A 289 15.13 6.93 5.18
C ILE A 289 13.84 6.58 5.91
N SER A 290 14.01 5.89 7.05
CA SER A 290 12.95 5.39 7.91
C SER A 290 12.00 4.43 7.18
N ASP A 291 10.97 3.98 7.88
CA ASP A 291 9.88 3.15 7.37
C ASP A 291 8.56 3.73 7.90
N GLU A 292 7.48 3.58 7.13
CA GLU A 292 6.12 4.02 7.47
C GLU A 292 6.06 5.38 8.21
N ILE A 293 6.66 6.43 7.63
CA ILE A 293 6.86 7.68 8.35
C ILE A 293 5.54 8.34 8.77
N GLN A 294 5.60 8.98 9.93
CA GLN A 294 4.52 9.70 10.58
C GLN A 294 5.02 11.06 11.09
N THR A 295 4.12 11.87 11.66
CA THR A 295 4.55 13.05 12.42
C THR A 295 5.45 12.62 13.56
N LEU A 296 6.58 13.31 13.72
CA LEU A 296 7.56 13.03 14.77
C LEU A 296 6.92 13.09 16.16
N ASP A 297 7.29 12.13 17.02
CA ASP A 297 6.91 12.15 18.43
C ASP A 297 7.78 13.17 19.19
N PHE A 298 7.19 14.31 19.52
CA PHE A 298 7.87 15.38 20.23
C PHE A 298 7.93 15.20 21.76
N ARG A 299 7.32 14.18 22.37
CA ARG A 299 7.23 14.02 23.85
C ARG A 299 8.58 13.88 24.54
N ARG A 300 9.61 13.44 23.80
CA ARG A 300 10.99 13.30 24.30
C ARG A 300 11.92 14.45 23.87
N THR A 301 11.36 15.49 23.25
CA THR A 301 12.12 16.67 22.81
C THR A 301 12.25 17.67 23.96
N ASP A 302 13.37 18.40 24.01
CA ASP A 302 13.52 19.50 24.98
C ASP A 302 12.42 20.54 24.76
N GLN A 303 11.62 20.79 25.80
CA GLN A 303 10.42 21.61 25.69
C GLN A 303 10.75 23.08 25.38
N SER A 304 11.87 23.60 25.92
CA SER A 304 12.28 24.98 25.67
C SER A 304 12.64 25.22 24.21
N ARG A 305 13.37 24.27 23.60
CA ARG A 305 13.73 24.28 22.18
C ARG A 305 12.51 24.10 21.29
N LEU A 306 11.65 23.13 21.62
CA LEU A 306 10.42 22.87 20.87
C LEU A 306 9.51 24.09 20.84
N ASN A 307 9.31 24.75 22.00
CA ASN A 307 8.52 25.97 22.09
C ASN A 307 9.16 27.12 21.28
N ALA A 308 10.48 27.23 21.26
CA ALA A 308 11.17 28.24 20.45
C ALA A 308 10.94 28.01 18.95
N TRP A 309 11.07 26.78 18.46
CA TRP A 309 10.81 26.43 17.06
C TRP A 309 9.35 26.66 16.68
N PHE A 310 8.42 26.28 17.56
CA PHE A 310 6.99 26.47 17.32
C PHE A 310 6.63 27.96 17.26
N ARG A 311 7.12 28.79 18.19
CA ARG A 311 6.91 30.25 18.15
C ARG A 311 7.50 30.87 16.89
N GLN A 312 8.67 30.40 16.45
CA GLN A 312 9.25 30.86 15.19
C GLN A 312 8.35 30.52 14.00
N TYR A 313 7.85 29.30 13.94
CA TYR A 313 6.88 28.89 12.92
C TYR A 313 5.62 29.77 12.91
N LEU A 314 5.05 30.08 14.09
CA LEU A 314 3.87 30.95 14.19
C LEU A 314 4.17 32.37 13.68
N ARG A 315 5.35 32.92 13.99
CA ARG A 315 5.80 34.23 13.47
C ARG A 315 5.95 34.21 11.96
N ASP A 316 6.58 33.18 11.40
CA ASP A 316 6.77 33.03 9.96
C ASP A 316 5.44 32.90 9.20
N ARG A 317 4.40 32.36 9.86
CA ARG A 317 3.03 32.25 9.31
C ARG A 317 2.15 33.46 9.60
N GLY A 318 2.65 34.49 10.29
CA GLY A 318 1.90 35.71 10.60
C GLY A 318 0.73 35.50 11.58
N VAL A 319 0.75 34.43 12.38
CA VAL A 319 -0.29 34.09 13.36
C VAL A 319 0.20 34.21 14.82
N GLY A 320 1.30 34.94 15.01
CA GLY A 320 2.15 34.95 16.21
C GLY A 320 1.44 35.02 17.57
N ASP A 321 1.91 34.18 18.49
CA ASP A 321 1.67 34.25 19.94
C ASP A 321 3.02 33.95 20.63
N ASP A 322 3.69 34.99 21.13
CA ASP A 322 5.02 34.86 21.74
C ASP A 322 5.01 34.06 23.05
N ALA A 323 3.83 33.84 23.64
CA ALA A 323 3.64 32.99 24.81
C ALA A 323 3.22 31.56 24.45
N ALA A 324 2.98 31.23 23.18
CA ALA A 324 2.51 29.91 22.79
C ALA A 324 3.48 28.80 23.19
N GLU A 325 2.94 27.69 23.67
CA GLU A 325 3.69 26.46 23.95
C GLU A 325 3.14 25.34 23.08
N TYR A 326 4.03 24.48 22.59
CA TYR A 326 3.62 23.35 21.77
C TYR A 326 2.88 22.31 22.64
N PRO A 327 1.60 21.99 22.34
CA PRO A 327 0.78 21.13 23.18
C PRO A 327 1.08 19.64 22.92
N VAL A 328 2.26 19.18 23.32
CA VAL A 328 2.81 17.86 22.96
C VAL A 328 1.91 16.67 23.33
N GLU A 329 1.24 16.74 24.48
CA GLU A 329 0.32 15.69 24.93
C GLU A 329 -0.95 15.65 24.08
N ALA A 330 -1.50 16.81 23.70
CA ALA A 330 -2.70 16.88 22.87
C ALA A 330 -2.46 16.29 21.47
N MET A 331 -1.25 16.48 20.91
CA MET A 331 -0.86 15.91 19.61
C MET A 331 -0.69 14.38 19.63
N HIS A 332 -0.90 13.74 20.78
CA HIS A 332 -0.91 12.28 20.93
C HIS A 332 -2.26 11.71 21.37
N GLN A 333 -3.26 12.57 21.61
CA GLN A 333 -4.61 12.14 21.97
C GLN A 333 -5.34 11.55 20.75
N LYS A 334 -6.47 10.88 21.00
CA LYS A 334 -7.30 10.30 19.93
C LYS A 334 -8.04 11.36 19.11
N THR A 335 -8.40 12.46 19.75
CA THR A 335 -9.19 13.57 19.20
C THR A 335 -8.75 14.87 19.84
N LEU A 336 -8.73 15.95 19.06
CA LEU A 336 -8.54 17.31 19.57
C LEU A 336 -9.85 17.87 20.17
N PRO A 337 -9.79 18.81 21.13
CA PRO A 337 -10.97 19.32 21.83
C PRO A 337 -11.77 20.30 20.95
N ARG A 338 -12.79 19.77 20.26
CA ARG A 338 -13.67 20.52 19.34
C ARG A 338 -14.55 21.57 20.01
N ASP A 339 -14.80 21.41 21.31
CA ASP A 339 -15.64 22.24 22.17
C ASP A 339 -14.83 23.25 23.02
N ALA A 340 -13.49 23.23 22.90
CA ALA A 340 -12.66 24.21 23.56
C ALA A 340 -12.88 25.63 23.00
N ASP A 341 -12.44 26.63 23.77
CA ASP A 341 -12.46 28.01 23.33
C ASP A 341 -11.62 28.21 22.04
N LEU A 342 -11.92 29.27 21.30
CA LEU A 342 -11.30 29.53 20.00
C LEU A 342 -9.78 29.69 20.09
N ARG A 343 -9.24 30.26 21.19
CA ARG A 343 -7.79 30.41 21.35
C ARG A 343 -7.14 29.03 21.46
N THR A 344 -7.70 28.14 22.27
CA THR A 344 -7.22 26.76 22.37
C THR A 344 -7.30 26.03 21.05
N ARG A 345 -8.42 26.14 20.30
CA ARG A 345 -8.54 25.46 19.00
C ARG A 345 -7.56 26.00 17.96
N LYS A 346 -7.30 27.31 17.93
CA LYS A 346 -6.24 27.92 17.10
C LYS A 346 -4.87 27.34 17.43
N LEU A 347 -4.54 27.23 18.72
CA LEU A 347 -3.28 26.63 19.16
C LEU A 347 -3.15 25.18 18.66
N MET A 348 -4.19 24.37 18.82
CA MET A 348 -4.18 22.95 18.39
C MET A 348 -4.04 22.79 16.88
N TYR A 349 -4.75 23.59 16.09
CA TYR A 349 -4.64 23.58 14.63
C TYR A 349 -3.21 23.91 14.17
N HIS A 350 -2.64 25.01 14.69
CA HIS A 350 -1.28 25.40 14.31
C HIS A 350 -0.21 24.45 14.84
N ALA A 351 -0.44 23.81 16.00
CA ALA A 351 0.44 22.76 16.51
C ALA A 351 0.44 21.52 15.58
N ALA A 352 -0.72 21.11 15.06
CA ALA A 352 -0.82 20.04 14.09
C ALA A 352 -0.05 20.39 12.80
N LYS A 353 -0.30 21.56 12.21
CA LYS A 353 0.40 22.02 11.00
C LYS A 353 1.91 22.21 11.22
N PHE A 354 2.34 22.63 12.41
CA PHE A 354 3.76 22.65 12.79
C PHE A 354 4.34 21.24 12.81
N GLY A 355 3.64 20.27 13.41
CA GLY A 355 4.09 18.88 13.47
C GLY A 355 4.35 18.31 12.08
N HIS A 356 3.42 18.52 11.14
CA HIS A 356 3.57 18.15 9.73
C HIS A 356 4.77 18.84 9.07
N TRP A 357 4.83 20.17 9.15
CA TRP A 357 5.88 20.98 8.54
C TRP A 357 7.28 20.63 9.05
N TRP A 358 7.41 20.48 10.37
CA TRP A 358 8.68 20.15 11.02
C TRP A 358 9.15 18.75 10.68
N SER A 359 8.21 17.79 10.64
CA SER A 359 8.48 16.40 10.26
C SER A 359 9.03 16.30 8.83
N ALA A 360 8.38 16.95 7.87
CA ALA A 360 8.88 17.05 6.50
C ALA A 360 10.27 17.71 6.45
N ARG A 361 10.48 18.79 7.22
CA ARG A 361 11.77 19.49 7.31
C ARG A 361 12.90 18.59 7.84
N GLN A 362 12.63 17.80 8.87
CA GLN A 362 13.63 16.89 9.46
C GLN A 362 13.96 15.74 8.50
N LEU A 363 12.97 15.24 7.76
CA LEU A 363 13.20 14.25 6.71
C LEU A 363 14.09 14.82 5.60
N ARG A 364 13.81 16.06 5.15
CA ARG A 364 14.66 16.78 4.21
C ARG A 364 16.08 16.96 4.74
N GLN A 365 16.24 17.30 6.02
CA GLN A 365 17.55 17.40 6.65
C GLN A 365 18.31 16.08 6.59
N THR A 366 17.66 14.93 6.88
CA THR A 366 18.31 13.62 6.72
C THR A 366 18.75 13.39 5.27
N SER A 367 17.90 13.71 4.30
CA SER A 367 18.25 13.58 2.88
C SER A 367 19.48 14.43 2.51
N ASP A 368 19.53 15.68 2.98
CA ASP A 368 20.67 16.57 2.74
C ASP A 368 21.96 16.06 3.43
N LEU A 369 21.84 15.48 4.63
CA LEU A 369 22.97 14.84 5.34
C LEU A 369 23.50 13.62 4.57
N VAL A 370 22.60 12.79 4.02
CA VAL A 370 22.97 11.67 3.15
C VAL A 370 23.73 12.18 1.92
N ARG A 371 23.18 13.17 1.19
CA ARG A 371 23.82 13.73 -0.02
C ARG A 371 25.16 14.40 0.26
N LYS A 372 25.30 15.07 1.42
CA LYS A 372 26.59 15.65 1.85
C LYS A 372 27.65 14.57 2.12
N THR A 373 27.23 13.42 2.63
CA THR A 373 28.12 12.30 2.98
C THR A 373 28.44 11.43 1.78
N LEU A 374 27.44 11.19 0.92
CA LEU A 374 27.49 10.35 -0.27
C LEU A 374 27.00 11.20 -1.46
N PRO A 375 27.89 11.98 -2.11
CA PRO A 375 27.51 12.86 -3.21
C PRO A 375 26.77 12.12 -4.34
N GLY A 376 25.63 12.67 -4.76
CA GLY A 376 24.78 12.09 -5.81
C GLY A 376 23.87 10.94 -5.35
N MET A 377 23.93 10.52 -4.08
CA MET A 377 23.05 9.49 -3.55
C MET A 377 21.60 9.96 -3.51
N LYS A 378 20.71 9.21 -4.15
CA LYS A 378 19.27 9.42 -4.07
C LYS A 378 18.71 8.88 -2.76
N THR A 379 17.70 9.51 -2.22
CA THR A 379 17.03 9.07 -0.99
C THR A 379 15.58 8.71 -1.23
N GLU A 380 15.10 7.71 -0.50
CA GLU A 380 13.70 7.27 -0.52
C GLU A 380 13.06 7.45 0.86
N THR A 381 11.75 7.65 0.90
CA THR A 381 10.94 7.36 2.08
C THR A 381 9.54 6.87 1.69
N LEU A 382 8.81 6.31 2.65
CA LEU A 382 7.42 5.87 2.48
C LEU A 382 6.57 6.32 3.67
N PRO A 383 5.45 7.03 3.46
CA PRO A 383 4.49 7.34 4.51
C PRO A 383 3.57 6.15 4.82
N SER A 384 3.16 6.01 6.09
CA SER A 384 2.31 4.90 6.53
C SER A 384 0.92 4.90 5.84
N ASP A 385 0.65 3.88 5.02
CA ASP A 385 -0.65 3.68 4.37
C ASP A 385 -1.71 3.17 5.37
N HIS A 386 -1.30 2.29 6.30
CA HIS A 386 -2.12 1.76 7.37
C HIS A 386 -2.74 2.88 8.21
N GLY A 387 -1.91 3.84 8.65
CA GLY A 387 -2.39 4.99 9.37
C GLY A 387 -3.23 5.91 8.49
N PHE A 388 -2.82 6.16 7.25
CA PHE A 388 -3.56 7.03 6.32
C PHE A 388 -4.98 6.52 6.05
N PHE A 389 -5.16 5.22 5.94
CA PHE A 389 -6.45 4.60 5.64
C PHE A 389 -7.23 4.12 6.87
N ASN A 390 -6.85 4.55 8.07
CA ASN A 390 -7.54 4.24 9.32
C ASN A 390 -7.47 2.77 9.78
N ALA A 391 -6.43 2.03 9.36
CA ALA A 391 -6.21 0.65 9.79
C ALA A 391 -5.91 0.54 11.29
N TRP A 392 -5.33 1.58 11.90
CA TRP A 392 -4.97 1.63 13.32
C TRP A 392 -6.01 2.35 14.19
N GLY A 393 -7.06 2.89 13.57
CA GLY A 393 -8.05 3.72 14.24
C GLY A 393 -7.51 5.09 14.67
N PRO A 394 -8.35 5.90 15.32
CA PRO A 394 -7.99 7.25 15.75
C PRO A 394 -6.77 7.26 16.69
N PRO A 395 -5.85 8.22 16.54
CA PRO A 395 -5.94 9.39 15.66
C PRO A 395 -5.34 9.18 14.24
N HIS A 396 -5.11 7.95 13.80
CA HIS A 396 -4.44 7.67 12.52
C HIS A 396 -5.49 7.52 11.41
N ILE A 397 -5.74 8.59 10.67
CA ILE A 397 -6.58 8.62 9.46
C ILE A 397 -6.23 9.86 8.66
N GLY A 398 -6.19 9.73 7.33
CA GLY A 398 -5.86 10.82 6.43
C GLY A 398 -4.55 11.50 6.80
N MET A 399 -4.54 12.82 6.74
CA MET A 399 -3.43 13.68 7.11
C MET A 399 -3.65 14.31 8.50
N SER A 400 -4.07 13.50 9.48
CA SER A 400 -4.23 13.94 10.87
C SER A 400 -2.91 14.40 11.50
N TYR A 401 -2.96 15.00 12.70
CA TYR A 401 -1.79 15.43 13.47
C TYR A 401 -0.86 14.28 13.92
N ARG A 402 -1.27 13.01 13.80
CA ARG A 402 -0.38 11.85 14.00
C ARG A 402 0.07 11.21 12.69
N MET A 403 -0.62 11.48 11.60
CA MET A 403 -0.15 11.20 10.24
C MET A 403 0.65 12.38 9.70
N LEU A 404 0.93 12.42 8.40
CA LEU A 404 1.67 13.51 7.75
C LEU A 404 0.79 14.19 6.70
N ASP A 405 0.93 15.51 6.59
CA ASP A 405 0.54 16.25 5.38
C ASP A 405 1.46 15.82 4.24
N LEU A 406 0.97 14.93 3.37
CA LEU A 406 1.77 14.34 2.30
C LEU A 406 2.17 15.37 1.24
N PHE A 407 1.37 16.43 1.06
CA PHE A 407 1.70 17.55 0.17
C PHE A 407 2.88 18.36 0.70
N GLU A 408 3.09 18.38 2.02
CA GLU A 408 4.24 19.05 2.63
C GLU A 408 5.56 18.34 2.29
N LEU A 409 5.54 17.01 2.10
CA LEU A 409 6.69 16.25 1.63
C LEU A 409 7.11 16.70 0.23
N GLY A 410 6.14 16.87 -0.67
CA GLY A 410 6.37 17.40 -2.01
C GLY A 410 6.80 18.86 -2.01
N ALA A 411 6.13 19.71 -1.22
CA ALA A 411 6.45 21.14 -1.13
C ALA A 411 7.89 21.41 -0.64
N GLN A 412 8.41 20.56 0.25
CA GLN A 412 9.79 20.66 0.76
C GLN A 412 10.80 19.81 -0.02
N GLN A 413 10.36 19.07 -1.05
CA GLN A 413 11.19 18.14 -1.84
C GLN A 413 12.02 17.23 -0.92
N THR A 414 11.35 16.54 0.00
CA THR A 414 12.00 15.92 1.17
C THR A 414 12.96 14.78 0.82
N VAL A 415 12.68 14.05 -0.26
CA VAL A 415 13.46 12.90 -0.75
C VAL A 415 13.44 12.87 -2.28
N ASP A 416 14.19 11.96 -2.92
CA ASP A 416 14.17 11.79 -4.39
C ASP A 416 13.10 10.79 -4.83
N TYR A 417 12.82 9.78 -4.01
CA TYR A 417 11.78 8.77 -4.23
C TYR A 417 10.75 8.82 -3.10
N LEU A 418 9.48 9.03 -3.45
CA LEU A 418 8.37 8.96 -2.49
C LEU A 418 7.51 7.77 -2.85
N ALA A 419 7.50 6.76 -1.97
CA ALA A 419 6.85 5.50 -2.24
C ALA A 419 5.40 5.50 -1.73
N ALA A 420 4.46 5.05 -2.58
CA ALA A 420 3.15 4.58 -2.14
C ALA A 420 3.28 3.10 -1.73
N GLU A 421 2.57 2.70 -0.70
CA GLU A 421 2.50 1.31 -0.21
C GLU A 421 1.06 0.76 -0.32
N ASP A 422 0.90 -0.55 -0.46
CA ASP A 422 -0.37 -1.22 -0.77
C ASP A 422 -0.78 -2.34 0.22
N TRP A 423 -0.47 -2.19 1.52
CA TRP A 423 -0.85 -3.18 2.56
C TRP A 423 -2.36 -3.42 2.68
N LEU A 424 -3.18 -2.58 2.05
CA LEU A 424 -4.63 -2.76 2.02
C LEU A 424 -5.13 -3.73 0.95
N GLY A 425 -4.24 -4.21 0.06
CA GLY A 425 -4.54 -5.17 -1.01
C GLY A 425 -4.15 -6.62 -0.69
N LEU A 426 -4.21 -7.06 0.56
CA LEU A 426 -3.75 -8.38 1.01
C LEU A 426 -4.81 -9.50 0.93
N ASN A 427 -5.86 -9.35 0.12
CA ASN A 427 -6.94 -10.33 -0.04
C ASN A 427 -6.40 -11.70 -0.42
N HIS A 428 -5.37 -11.73 -1.25
CA HIS A 428 -4.74 -12.97 -1.66
C HIS A 428 -3.94 -13.61 -0.52
N MET A 429 -3.20 -12.84 0.25
CA MET A 429 -2.38 -13.39 1.33
C MET A 429 -3.18 -13.86 2.54
N TYR A 430 -4.15 -13.06 2.99
CA TYR A 430 -4.83 -13.29 4.26
C TYR A 430 -6.34 -13.45 4.11
N GLY A 431 -6.79 -13.66 2.87
CA GLY A 431 -8.18 -13.75 2.54
C GLY A 431 -8.86 -12.38 2.48
N PRO A 432 -10.08 -12.34 1.95
CA PRO A 432 -10.74 -11.10 1.58
C PRO A 432 -11.20 -10.28 2.79
N ALA A 433 -11.41 -10.91 3.95
CA ALA A 433 -11.68 -10.23 5.21
C ALA A 433 -10.49 -9.37 5.71
N SER A 434 -9.30 -9.59 5.14
CA SER A 434 -8.08 -8.86 5.47
C SER A 434 -7.80 -7.70 4.51
N THR A 435 -8.65 -7.51 3.48
CA THR A 435 -8.61 -6.36 2.57
C THR A 435 -9.60 -5.31 2.99
N TRP A 436 -9.12 -4.07 3.06
CA TRP A 436 -9.94 -2.95 3.44
C TRP A 436 -10.66 -2.36 2.22
N THR A 437 -9.97 -2.24 1.09
CA THR A 437 -10.38 -1.31 0.03
C THR A 437 -9.92 -1.64 -1.41
N GLY A 438 -9.25 -2.79 -1.65
CA GLY A 438 -8.89 -3.31 -2.98
C GLY A 438 -7.73 -2.59 -3.70
N ALA A 439 -7.31 -3.08 -4.88
CA ALA A 439 -6.15 -2.55 -5.63
C ALA A 439 -6.30 -1.09 -6.06
N GLN A 440 -7.52 -0.60 -6.25
CA GLN A 440 -7.77 0.79 -6.63
C GLN A 440 -7.37 1.78 -5.54
N SER A 441 -7.39 1.37 -4.26
CA SER A 441 -6.88 2.24 -3.19
C SER A 441 -5.40 2.55 -3.30
N PHE A 442 -4.62 1.62 -3.85
CA PHE A 442 -3.22 1.88 -4.16
C PHE A 442 -3.09 2.95 -5.27
N GLU A 443 -3.99 2.94 -6.24
CA GLU A 443 -4.06 4.01 -7.25
C GLU A 443 -4.41 5.36 -6.64
N TYR A 444 -5.42 5.39 -5.77
CA TYR A 444 -5.83 6.59 -5.05
C TYR A 444 -4.66 7.19 -4.24
N PHE A 445 -3.93 6.34 -3.50
CA PHE A 445 -2.77 6.78 -2.73
C PHE A 445 -1.64 7.27 -3.64
N SER A 446 -1.36 6.54 -4.71
CA SER A 446 -0.41 6.96 -5.76
C SER A 446 -0.79 8.31 -6.39
N ALA A 447 -2.08 8.57 -6.61
CA ALA A 447 -2.57 9.83 -7.14
C ALA A 447 -2.37 10.99 -6.17
N ILE A 448 -2.55 10.78 -4.87
CA ILE A 448 -2.24 11.78 -3.82
C ILE A 448 -0.75 12.10 -3.84
N LEU A 449 0.12 11.09 -3.82
CA LEU A 449 1.58 11.30 -3.82
C LEU A 449 2.05 11.96 -5.12
N ARG A 450 1.50 11.57 -6.29
CA ARG A 450 1.73 12.25 -7.57
C ARG A 450 1.36 13.73 -7.49
N CYS A 451 0.24 14.07 -6.88
CA CYS A 451 -0.20 15.46 -6.75
C CYS A 451 0.64 16.25 -5.75
N ALA A 452 1.09 15.61 -4.66
CA ALA A 452 2.05 16.16 -3.71
C ALA A 452 3.38 16.50 -4.39
N ILE A 453 3.93 15.57 -5.18
CA ILE A 453 5.14 15.76 -6.00
C ILE A 453 4.95 16.93 -6.99
N GLY A 454 3.77 17.00 -7.62
CA GLY A 454 3.40 18.09 -8.51
C GLY A 454 4.26 18.12 -9.77
N ASP A 455 4.92 19.27 -10.00
CA ASP A 455 5.86 19.47 -11.10
C ASP A 455 7.34 19.40 -10.62
N GLY A 456 7.58 19.01 -9.37
CA GLY A 456 8.93 18.89 -8.78
C GLY A 456 9.74 17.71 -9.32
N ASP A 457 10.93 17.52 -8.76
CA ASP A 457 11.93 16.55 -9.25
C ASP A 457 11.82 15.17 -8.57
N MET A 458 11.01 15.07 -7.51
CA MET A 458 10.73 13.80 -6.86
C MET A 458 10.08 12.80 -7.82
N THR A 459 10.41 11.54 -7.66
CA THR A 459 9.86 10.44 -8.45
C THR A 459 8.91 9.59 -7.60
N LEU A 460 7.75 9.28 -8.17
CA LEU A 460 6.79 8.36 -7.55
C LEU A 460 7.32 6.92 -7.65
N MET A 461 7.30 6.23 -6.52
CA MET A 461 7.63 4.82 -6.38
C MET A 461 6.40 4.05 -5.87
N GLY A 462 6.26 2.80 -6.28
CA GLY A 462 5.16 1.93 -5.85
C GLY A 462 5.72 0.68 -5.17
N LEU A 463 5.38 0.49 -3.90
CA LEU A 463 5.63 -0.71 -3.13
C LEU A 463 4.39 -1.60 -3.21
N ILE A 464 4.59 -2.81 -3.74
CA ILE A 464 3.56 -3.80 -4.07
C ILE A 464 3.78 -5.03 -3.19
N THR A 465 2.75 -5.37 -2.43
CA THR A 465 2.64 -6.56 -1.58
C THR A 465 2.19 -7.78 -2.38
N PRO A 466 2.47 -8.99 -1.86
CA PRO A 466 2.29 -10.22 -2.62
C PRO A 466 0.84 -10.46 -3.04
N SER A 467 0.65 -10.97 -4.25
CA SER A 467 -0.67 -11.27 -4.83
C SER A 467 -0.57 -12.17 -6.06
N ASP A 468 -1.69 -12.67 -6.57
CA ASP A 468 -1.67 -13.41 -7.84
C ASP A 468 -1.37 -12.50 -9.05
N ASP A 469 -1.09 -13.12 -10.21
CA ASP A 469 -0.78 -12.44 -11.49
C ASP A 469 -1.76 -11.30 -11.80
N GLY A 470 -3.06 -11.57 -11.76
CA GLY A 470 -4.09 -10.60 -12.15
C GLY A 470 -4.11 -9.39 -11.23
N PHE A 471 -4.11 -9.63 -9.92
CA PHE A 471 -4.20 -8.55 -8.94
C PHE A 471 -2.89 -7.75 -8.82
N LEU A 472 -1.72 -8.42 -8.92
CA LEU A 472 -0.42 -7.76 -9.01
C LEU A 472 -0.37 -6.80 -10.19
N ARG A 473 -0.81 -7.26 -11.36
CA ARG A 473 -0.86 -6.43 -12.56
C ARG A 473 -1.78 -5.24 -12.39
N LEU A 474 -2.96 -5.39 -11.78
CA LEU A 474 -3.84 -4.26 -11.47
C LEU A 474 -3.13 -3.22 -10.60
N LYS A 475 -2.48 -3.64 -9.51
CA LYS A 475 -1.72 -2.74 -8.62
C LYS A 475 -0.60 -2.01 -9.38
N ALA A 476 0.23 -2.75 -10.13
CA ALA A 476 1.36 -2.19 -10.86
C ALA A 476 0.91 -1.20 -11.94
N TYR A 477 -0.12 -1.54 -12.72
CA TYR A 477 -0.63 -0.69 -13.79
C TYR A 477 -1.36 0.54 -13.26
N SER A 478 -2.03 0.44 -12.11
CA SER A 478 -2.60 1.60 -11.43
C SER A 478 -1.54 2.59 -10.96
N ALA A 479 -0.47 2.13 -10.30
CA ALA A 479 0.63 3.03 -9.95
C ALA A 479 1.31 3.61 -11.21
N LEU A 480 1.47 2.80 -12.27
CA LEU A 480 2.00 3.24 -13.55
C LEU A 480 1.13 4.31 -14.22
N ALA A 481 -0.19 4.17 -14.15
CA ALA A 481 -1.18 5.13 -14.63
C ALA A 481 -1.04 6.50 -13.90
N GLN A 482 -0.54 6.50 -12.67
CA GLN A 482 -0.19 7.69 -11.91
C GLN A 482 1.28 8.13 -12.10
N GLY A 483 2.00 7.54 -13.06
CA GLY A 483 3.35 7.95 -13.44
C GLY A 483 4.47 7.37 -12.59
N CYS A 484 4.22 6.27 -11.85
CA CYS A 484 5.25 5.54 -11.11
C CYS A 484 6.40 5.07 -12.04
N LYS A 485 7.65 5.18 -11.56
CA LYS A 485 8.87 4.80 -12.32
C LYS A 485 9.75 3.76 -11.61
N VAL A 486 9.47 3.47 -10.35
CA VAL A 486 10.22 2.51 -9.52
C VAL A 486 9.21 1.60 -8.82
N PHE A 487 9.39 0.29 -8.92
CA PHE A 487 8.50 -0.69 -8.30
C PHE A 487 9.26 -1.52 -7.29
N PHE A 488 8.81 -1.54 -6.05
CA PHE A 488 9.31 -2.44 -5.02
C PHE A 488 8.33 -3.59 -4.81
N PHE A 489 8.78 -4.83 -4.98
CA PHE A 489 7.97 -6.02 -4.74
C PHE A 489 8.29 -6.57 -3.35
N TRP A 490 7.43 -6.26 -2.39
CA TRP A 490 7.57 -6.61 -0.98
C TRP A 490 6.97 -8.00 -0.70
N THR A 491 7.72 -8.95 -0.14
CA THR A 491 9.17 -9.05 -0.24
C THR A 491 9.55 -10.45 -0.73
N TYR A 492 10.76 -10.65 -1.28
CA TYR A 492 11.05 -11.92 -1.95
C TYR A 492 10.98 -13.10 -0.99
N GLY A 493 11.53 -12.98 0.22
CA GLY A 493 11.79 -14.14 1.09
C GLY A 493 13.17 -14.71 0.80
N PRO A 494 13.39 -16.04 0.76
CA PRO A 494 12.39 -17.11 0.82
C PRO A 494 11.99 -17.62 2.21
N THR A 495 10.92 -18.41 2.33
CA THR A 495 10.38 -18.87 3.63
C THR A 495 11.28 -19.86 4.38
N PHE A 496 12.25 -20.50 3.73
CA PHE A 496 13.19 -21.36 4.46
C PHE A 496 14.15 -20.57 5.38
N ILE A 497 14.16 -19.24 5.30
CA ILE A 497 15.02 -18.36 6.12
C ILE A 497 14.28 -17.32 6.96
N SER A 498 12.96 -17.18 6.81
CA SER A 498 12.14 -16.27 7.63
C SER A 498 10.64 -16.60 7.50
N THR A 499 9.74 -15.74 7.96
CA THR A 499 8.41 -16.20 8.42
C THR A 499 7.15 -15.56 7.84
N GLU A 500 7.15 -14.45 7.09
CA GLU A 500 5.89 -14.01 6.45
C GLU A 500 6.04 -13.03 5.29
N ASN A 501 4.98 -12.98 4.47
CA ASN A 501 4.76 -12.05 3.36
C ASN A 501 5.73 -12.18 2.19
N TYR A 502 6.13 -13.41 1.90
CA TYR A 502 7.02 -13.71 0.79
C TYR A 502 6.28 -14.07 -0.48
N TRP A 503 6.68 -13.43 -1.55
CA TRP A 503 6.20 -13.79 -2.88
C TRP A 503 7.04 -14.88 -3.55
N SER A 504 8.25 -15.21 -3.08
CA SER A 504 9.09 -16.27 -3.68
C SER A 504 8.36 -17.60 -3.83
N ASP A 505 7.41 -17.87 -2.94
CA ASP A 505 6.68 -19.13 -2.90
C ASP A 505 5.30 -19.06 -3.56
N LEU A 506 4.95 -17.92 -4.18
CA LEU A 506 3.71 -17.71 -4.93
C LEU A 506 3.99 -17.85 -6.43
N ARG A 507 3.73 -19.03 -7.01
CA ARG A 507 4.00 -19.29 -8.45
C ARG A 507 3.38 -18.22 -9.36
N SER A 508 2.14 -17.83 -9.13
CA SER A 508 1.42 -16.85 -9.96
C SER A 508 2.09 -15.48 -9.96
N GLU A 509 2.76 -15.10 -8.88
CA GLU A 509 3.48 -13.83 -8.79
C GLU A 509 4.65 -13.75 -9.78
N TYR A 510 5.33 -14.87 -10.06
CA TYR A 510 6.37 -14.93 -11.09
C TYR A 510 5.81 -14.61 -12.48
N ASP A 511 4.61 -15.09 -12.81
CA ASP A 511 3.96 -14.78 -14.09
C ASP A 511 3.60 -13.30 -14.17
N GLY A 512 3.03 -12.73 -13.09
CA GLY A 512 2.66 -11.32 -13.02
C GLY A 512 3.85 -10.38 -13.14
N ILE A 513 4.93 -10.66 -12.40
CA ILE A 513 6.19 -9.89 -12.49
C ILE A 513 6.80 -10.02 -13.88
N ALA A 514 6.85 -11.24 -14.45
CA ALA A 514 7.44 -11.44 -15.77
C ALA A 514 6.65 -10.71 -16.87
N ARG A 515 5.32 -10.78 -16.85
CA ARG A 515 4.45 -10.07 -17.81
C ARG A 515 4.59 -8.56 -17.67
N THR A 516 4.55 -8.04 -16.44
CA THR A 516 4.72 -6.61 -16.16
C THR A 516 6.09 -6.12 -16.63
N GLY A 517 7.17 -6.84 -16.30
CA GLY A 517 8.53 -6.52 -16.73
C GLY A 517 8.69 -6.55 -18.25
N ARG A 518 8.06 -7.50 -18.95
CA ARG A 518 8.04 -7.55 -20.42
C ARG A 518 7.30 -6.38 -21.05
N ALA A 519 6.17 -5.98 -20.47
CA ALA A 519 5.43 -4.82 -20.95
C ALA A 519 6.25 -3.54 -20.79
N LEU A 520 6.88 -3.35 -19.63
CA LEU A 520 7.76 -2.19 -19.37
C LEU A 520 9.01 -2.19 -20.25
N GLN A 521 9.64 -3.35 -20.47
CA GLN A 521 10.80 -3.48 -21.37
C GLN A 521 10.45 -3.02 -22.80
N GLN A 522 9.24 -3.32 -23.27
CA GLN A 522 8.76 -2.85 -24.57
C GLN A 522 8.40 -1.35 -24.53
N ALA A 523 7.84 -0.87 -23.43
CA ALA A 523 7.28 0.48 -23.31
C ALA A 523 8.30 1.58 -22.91
N GLU A 524 9.43 1.24 -22.30
CA GLU A 524 10.28 2.23 -21.59
C GLU A 524 10.82 3.37 -22.45
N HIS A 525 10.98 3.15 -23.75
CA HIS A 525 11.42 4.18 -24.69
C HIS A 525 10.38 5.30 -24.91
N ILE A 526 9.09 5.04 -24.66
CA ILE A 526 8.00 6.02 -24.74
C ILE A 526 7.50 6.39 -23.33
N LEU A 527 7.21 5.38 -22.52
CA LEU A 527 6.45 5.54 -21.28
C LEU A 527 7.26 6.14 -20.13
N PHE A 528 8.59 5.92 -20.08
CA PHE A 528 9.39 6.35 -18.94
C PHE A 528 9.39 7.88 -18.78
N ASP A 529 9.53 8.62 -19.89
CA ASP A 529 9.53 10.08 -19.88
C ASP A 529 8.11 10.68 -20.00
N ALA A 530 7.09 9.83 -20.17
CA ALA A 530 5.70 10.24 -20.27
C ALA A 530 5.09 10.54 -18.89
N ARG A 531 4.20 11.53 -18.85
CA ARG A 531 3.44 11.96 -17.67
C ARG A 531 1.93 11.80 -17.88
N PRO A 532 1.15 11.49 -16.83
CA PRO A 532 -0.31 11.43 -16.93
C PRO A 532 -0.91 12.73 -17.48
N VAL A 533 -1.78 12.60 -18.47
CA VAL A 533 -2.60 13.70 -18.98
C VAL A 533 -3.69 13.98 -17.96
N ARG A 534 -3.73 15.23 -17.48
CA ARG A 534 -4.63 15.67 -16.42
C ARG A 534 -5.89 16.27 -17.02
N ASP A 535 -7.06 15.84 -16.54
CA ASP A 535 -8.31 16.50 -16.87
C ASP A 535 -8.50 17.77 -16.02
N PRO A 536 -9.30 18.75 -16.46
CA PRO A 536 -9.53 19.98 -15.70
C PRO A 536 -10.55 19.76 -14.55
N VAL A 537 -10.35 18.69 -13.79
CA VAL A 537 -11.14 18.27 -12.63
C VAL A 537 -10.21 18.13 -11.43
N ALA A 538 -10.54 18.76 -10.31
CA ALA A 538 -9.80 18.67 -9.06
C ALA A 538 -10.68 18.21 -7.90
N ILE A 539 -10.06 17.55 -6.93
CA ILE A 539 -10.63 17.27 -5.61
C ILE A 539 -9.81 18.05 -4.58
N LEU A 540 -10.47 18.82 -3.72
CA LEU A 540 -9.80 19.46 -2.59
C LEU A 540 -9.56 18.43 -1.49
N TYR A 541 -8.31 18.15 -1.19
CA TYR A 541 -7.91 17.41 -0.01
C TYR A 541 -7.72 18.39 1.15
N SER A 542 -8.68 18.44 2.08
CA SER A 542 -8.64 19.35 3.24
C SER A 542 -7.86 18.73 4.41
N VAL A 543 -6.62 19.18 4.59
CA VAL A 543 -5.82 18.79 5.77
C VAL A 543 -6.44 19.37 7.04
N SER A 544 -7.06 20.56 6.96
CA SER A 544 -7.84 21.14 8.06
C SER A 544 -8.95 20.21 8.53
N HIS A 545 -9.61 19.50 7.62
CA HIS A 545 -10.63 18.51 7.98
C HIS A 545 -10.02 17.35 8.78
N ASP A 546 -8.96 16.73 8.27
CA ASP A 546 -8.34 15.55 8.89
C ASP A 546 -7.78 15.84 10.29
N ILE A 547 -7.25 17.05 10.53
CA ILE A 547 -6.79 17.48 11.86
C ILE A 547 -7.91 17.38 12.90
N TRP A 548 -9.14 17.74 12.53
CA TRP A 548 -10.28 17.77 13.45
C TRP A 548 -11.13 16.50 13.43
N HIS A 549 -11.00 15.62 12.45
CA HIS A 549 -11.93 14.49 12.21
C HIS A 549 -11.28 13.11 12.36
N THR A 550 -10.29 13.00 13.23
CA THR A 550 -9.54 11.76 13.44
C THR A 550 -10.39 10.57 13.90
N ASP A 551 -11.58 10.79 14.45
CA ASP A 551 -12.55 9.77 14.86
C ASP A 551 -13.86 9.75 14.04
N ASP A 552 -13.89 10.45 12.90
CA ASP A 552 -15.04 10.56 12.00
C ASP A 552 -14.59 10.30 10.54
N PRO A 553 -14.54 9.03 10.09
CA PRO A 553 -13.98 8.66 8.79
C PRO A 553 -14.86 9.00 7.58
N ALA A 554 -16.12 9.40 7.79
CA ALA A 554 -17.14 9.41 6.74
C ALA A 554 -16.72 10.26 5.52
N SER A 555 -16.27 11.50 5.76
CA SER A 555 -15.80 12.42 4.72
C SER A 555 -14.53 11.95 4.01
N PHE A 556 -13.63 11.25 4.72
CA PHE A 556 -12.41 10.67 4.13
C PHE A 556 -12.75 9.54 3.15
N VAL A 557 -13.63 8.61 3.57
CA VAL A 557 -14.09 7.51 2.72
C VAL A 557 -14.94 8.02 1.55
N GLU A 558 -15.78 9.04 1.79
CA GLU A 558 -16.55 9.74 0.74
C GLU A 558 -15.63 10.30 -0.36
N MET A 559 -14.56 10.99 0.03
CA MET A 559 -13.60 11.57 -0.92
C MET A 559 -12.92 10.50 -1.76
N ARG A 560 -12.49 9.40 -1.14
CA ARG A 560 -11.88 8.27 -1.84
C ARG A 560 -12.84 7.65 -2.86
N LEU A 561 -14.07 7.33 -2.45
CA LEU A 561 -15.06 6.74 -3.35
C LEU A 561 -15.57 7.72 -4.42
N THR A 562 -15.55 9.03 -4.15
CA THR A 562 -15.76 10.08 -5.16
C THR A 562 -14.66 10.07 -6.21
N TRP A 563 -13.39 9.93 -5.80
CA TRP A 563 -12.27 9.79 -6.72
C TRP A 563 -12.43 8.54 -7.60
N HIS A 564 -12.76 7.38 -7.03
CA HIS A 564 -13.04 6.16 -7.81
C HIS A 564 -14.20 6.33 -8.80
N ALA A 565 -15.28 7.00 -8.40
CA ALA A 565 -16.40 7.27 -9.30
C ALA A 565 -15.98 8.11 -10.51
N LEU A 566 -15.10 9.12 -10.30
CA LEU A 566 -14.55 9.93 -11.39
C LEU A 566 -13.62 9.13 -12.31
N ARG A 567 -12.78 8.26 -11.75
CA ARG A 567 -11.96 7.32 -12.52
C ARG A 567 -12.81 6.40 -13.40
N HIS A 568 -13.90 5.87 -12.85
CA HIS A 568 -14.86 5.05 -13.59
C HIS A 568 -15.72 5.82 -14.61
N LEU A 569 -15.66 7.15 -14.60
CA LEU A 569 -16.19 8.03 -15.65
C LEU A 569 -15.12 8.42 -16.69
N GLY A 570 -13.90 7.91 -16.56
CA GLY A 570 -12.76 8.18 -17.45
C GLY A 570 -11.92 9.40 -17.07
N PHE A 571 -12.29 10.15 -16.02
CA PHE A 571 -11.54 11.35 -15.64
C PHE A 571 -10.25 11.00 -14.89
N GLN A 572 -9.19 11.77 -15.12
CA GLN A 572 -7.95 11.79 -14.35
C GLN A 572 -7.94 13.02 -13.42
N PRO A 573 -8.64 12.99 -12.27
CA PRO A 573 -8.68 14.12 -11.35
C PRO A 573 -7.35 14.29 -10.60
N ASP A 574 -6.99 15.56 -10.33
CA ASP A 574 -5.90 15.91 -9.43
C ASP A 574 -6.42 16.21 -8.02
N PHE A 575 -5.57 15.98 -7.02
CA PHE A 575 -5.78 16.53 -5.68
C PHE A 575 -5.07 17.87 -5.55
N LEU A 576 -5.74 18.82 -4.90
CA LEU A 576 -5.15 20.08 -4.45
C LEU A 576 -5.28 20.16 -2.94
N ARG A 577 -4.26 20.69 -2.26
CA ARG A 577 -4.41 21.13 -0.86
C ARG A 577 -4.93 22.56 -0.77
N GLU A 578 -5.33 22.98 0.42
CA GLU A 578 -5.84 24.32 0.69
C GLU A 578 -4.83 25.40 0.26
N GLU A 579 -3.54 25.20 0.54
CA GLU A 579 -2.46 26.11 0.15
C GLU A 579 -2.26 26.19 -1.39
N ASP A 580 -2.55 25.12 -2.14
CA ASP A 580 -2.51 25.14 -3.61
C ASP A 580 -3.62 26.02 -4.18
N VAL A 581 -4.80 25.92 -3.58
CA VAL A 581 -5.97 26.74 -3.91
C VAL A 581 -5.70 28.21 -3.59
N GLU A 582 -5.14 28.49 -2.41
CA GLU A 582 -4.73 29.84 -2.01
C GLU A 582 -3.68 30.43 -2.95
N ALA A 583 -2.78 29.59 -3.50
CA ALA A 583 -1.79 29.97 -4.49
C ALA A 583 -2.35 30.11 -5.93
N GLY A 584 -3.66 29.96 -6.12
CA GLY A 584 -4.33 30.19 -7.42
C GLY A 584 -4.27 29.01 -8.39
N ARG A 585 -3.91 27.80 -7.94
CA ARG A 585 -3.82 26.62 -8.82
C ARG A 585 -5.15 26.18 -9.42
N LEU A 586 -6.29 26.61 -8.86
CA LEU A 586 -7.63 26.37 -9.42
C LEU A 586 -7.81 26.93 -10.84
N SER A 587 -7.01 27.91 -11.25
CA SER A 587 -7.03 28.46 -12.62
C SER A 587 -6.79 27.40 -13.72
N LYS A 588 -6.16 26.26 -13.39
CA LYS A 588 -5.94 25.13 -14.30
C LYS A 588 -7.15 24.20 -14.43
N TYR A 589 -8.17 24.37 -13.60
CA TYR A 589 -9.30 23.44 -13.49
C TYR A 589 -10.62 24.15 -13.81
N LYS A 590 -11.65 23.35 -14.11
CA LYS A 590 -13.04 23.80 -14.37
C LYS A 590 -14.03 23.27 -13.33
N VAL A 591 -13.70 22.16 -12.67
CA VAL A 591 -14.52 21.54 -11.64
C VAL A 591 -13.69 21.29 -10.39
N LEU A 592 -14.25 21.61 -9.22
CA LEU A 592 -13.67 21.31 -7.91
C LEU A 592 -14.68 20.54 -7.04
N TYR A 593 -14.28 19.38 -6.54
CA TYR A 593 -15.04 18.57 -5.58
C TYR A 593 -14.56 18.85 -4.16
N LEU A 594 -15.48 19.06 -3.21
CA LEU A 594 -15.18 19.18 -1.78
C LEU A 594 -16.03 18.20 -0.97
N CYS A 595 -15.36 17.40 -0.13
CA CYS A 595 -16.00 16.45 0.79
C CYS A 595 -15.75 16.78 2.27
N GLY A 596 -14.71 17.55 2.57
CA GLY A 596 -14.30 17.91 3.92
C GLY A 596 -15.17 19.00 4.53
N GLN A 597 -15.47 18.85 5.83
CA GLN A 597 -16.26 19.82 6.59
C GLN A 597 -15.52 21.12 6.90
N CYS A 598 -14.21 21.03 7.14
CA CYS A 598 -13.37 22.18 7.45
C CYS A 598 -12.66 22.68 6.19
N LEU A 599 -12.58 23.98 6.04
CA LEU A 599 -11.91 24.66 4.94
C LEU A 599 -11.26 25.96 5.45
N THR A 600 -10.01 26.24 5.11
CA THR A 600 -9.41 27.53 5.48
C THR A 600 -10.23 28.69 4.91
N ARG A 601 -10.39 29.76 5.69
CA ARG A 601 -11.08 30.96 5.19
C ARG A 601 -10.42 31.54 3.94
N ARG A 602 -9.08 31.44 3.83
CA ARG A 602 -8.32 31.89 2.65
C ARG A 602 -8.61 31.03 1.41
N ALA A 603 -8.64 29.70 1.54
CA ALA A 603 -9.03 28.82 0.43
C ALA A 603 -10.49 29.05 0.04
N SER A 604 -11.38 29.25 1.01
CA SER A 604 -12.78 29.64 0.78
C SER A 604 -12.90 30.90 -0.09
N GLU A 605 -12.17 31.96 0.24
CA GLU A 605 -12.16 33.21 -0.55
C GLU A 605 -11.62 33.00 -1.96
N ALA A 606 -10.58 32.18 -2.12
CA ALA A 606 -10.02 31.84 -3.43
C ALA A 606 -11.01 31.02 -4.28
N ILE A 607 -11.71 30.07 -3.67
CA ILE A 607 -12.77 29.29 -4.34
C ILE A 607 -13.92 30.20 -4.72
N ASP A 608 -14.36 31.10 -3.84
CA ASP A 608 -15.46 32.04 -4.12
C ASP A 608 -15.17 32.87 -5.38
N ARG A 609 -13.97 33.45 -5.46
CA ARG A 609 -13.52 34.21 -6.64
C ARG A 609 -13.52 33.34 -7.90
N TRP A 610 -12.91 32.15 -7.82
CA TRP A 610 -12.84 31.24 -8.95
C TRP A 610 -14.21 30.78 -9.46
N VAL A 611 -15.17 30.52 -8.58
CA VAL A 611 -16.55 30.21 -8.96
C VAL A 611 -17.21 31.41 -9.65
N ARG A 612 -17.06 32.62 -9.11
CA ARG A 612 -17.60 33.83 -9.75
C ARG A 612 -17.06 34.05 -11.16
N GLU A 613 -15.85 33.58 -11.44
CA GLU A 613 -15.19 33.65 -12.74
C GLU A 613 -15.55 32.50 -13.71
N GLY A 614 -16.40 31.55 -13.29
CA GLY A 614 -16.89 30.47 -14.15
C GLY A 614 -16.59 29.05 -13.66
N GLY A 615 -15.93 28.89 -12.52
CA GLY A 615 -15.69 27.59 -11.90
C GLY A 615 -16.98 26.87 -11.49
N THR A 616 -16.96 25.54 -11.49
CA THR A 616 -18.04 24.71 -10.94
C THR A 616 -17.56 24.02 -9.67
N VAL A 617 -18.25 24.23 -8.56
CA VAL A 617 -17.98 23.53 -7.29
C VAL A 617 -19.04 22.45 -7.04
N TYR A 618 -18.60 21.27 -6.63
CA TYR A 618 -19.44 20.19 -6.12
C TYR A 618 -19.26 20.04 -4.61
N LEU A 619 -20.37 20.00 -3.86
CA LEU A 619 -20.41 19.84 -2.41
C LEU A 619 -21.27 18.64 -2.04
N CYS A 620 -20.74 17.70 -1.24
CA CYS A 620 -21.54 16.68 -0.56
C CYS A 620 -21.97 17.14 0.85
N ALA A 621 -22.73 16.31 1.57
CA ALA A 621 -23.21 16.65 2.91
C ALA A 621 -22.06 17.09 3.84
N GLY A 622 -22.23 18.24 4.48
CA GLY A 622 -21.26 18.78 5.44
C GLY A 622 -20.06 19.50 4.82
N ALA A 623 -19.84 19.42 3.50
CA ALA A 623 -18.70 20.06 2.85
C ALA A 623 -18.70 21.58 3.07
N ALA A 624 -17.55 22.12 3.49
CA ALA A 624 -17.33 23.53 3.78
C ALA A 624 -18.40 24.15 4.72
N THR A 625 -18.66 23.49 5.85
CA THR A 625 -19.57 23.98 6.91
C THR A 625 -18.84 24.51 8.13
N ARG A 626 -17.50 24.39 8.15
CA ARG A 626 -16.61 24.85 9.20
C ARG A 626 -15.35 25.48 8.63
N ASP A 627 -14.70 26.33 9.41
CA ASP A 627 -13.37 26.84 9.10
C ASP A 627 -12.24 25.94 9.63
N GLU A 628 -10.99 26.36 9.43
CA GLU A 628 -9.79 25.63 9.87
C GLU A 628 -9.67 25.48 11.40
N TYR A 629 -10.39 26.30 12.17
CA TYR A 629 -10.43 26.24 13.63
C TYR A 629 -11.66 25.50 14.15
N PHE A 630 -12.36 24.78 13.28
CA PHE A 630 -13.60 24.06 13.58
C PHE A 630 -14.79 24.97 13.93
N GLU A 631 -14.71 26.29 13.70
CA GLU A 631 -15.86 27.19 13.88
C GLU A 631 -16.91 26.95 12.81
N PRO A 632 -18.22 26.99 13.12
CA PRO A 632 -19.26 27.05 12.11
C PRO A 632 -19.01 28.21 11.13
N TYR A 633 -18.92 27.88 9.85
CA TYR A 633 -18.63 28.85 8.79
C TYR A 633 -19.18 28.33 7.46
N VAL A 634 -20.11 29.07 6.87
CA VAL A 634 -20.61 28.80 5.51
C VAL A 634 -19.96 29.84 4.57
N PRO A 635 -19.16 29.41 3.59
CA PRO A 635 -18.49 30.32 2.68
C PRO A 635 -19.49 30.94 1.67
N PRO A 636 -19.17 32.10 1.07
CA PRO A 636 -20.14 32.81 0.23
C PRO A 636 -20.63 32.00 -0.98
N PHE A 637 -19.78 31.18 -1.60
CA PHE A 637 -20.20 30.30 -2.70
C PHE A 637 -21.23 29.24 -2.27
N ALA A 638 -21.20 28.79 -1.00
CA ALA A 638 -22.13 27.78 -0.48
C ALA A 638 -23.38 28.38 0.17
N ALA A 639 -23.41 29.69 0.41
CA ALA A 639 -24.50 30.37 1.12
C ALA A 639 -25.86 30.31 0.39
N GLY A 640 -25.87 30.02 -0.92
CA GLY A 640 -27.09 29.82 -1.70
C GLY A 640 -27.67 28.40 -1.64
N VAL A 641 -26.96 27.43 -1.07
CA VAL A 641 -27.38 26.02 -1.00
C VAL A 641 -27.45 25.49 0.44
N TRP A 642 -26.51 25.90 1.30
CA TRP A 642 -26.47 25.52 2.71
C TRP A 642 -27.23 26.50 3.60
N PRO A 643 -27.95 26.02 4.64
CA PRO A 643 -28.47 26.91 5.67
C PRO A 643 -27.31 27.53 6.48
N VAL A 644 -27.53 28.73 7.05
CA VAL A 644 -26.49 29.49 7.78
C VAL A 644 -25.90 28.70 8.96
N ASP A 645 -26.71 27.85 9.58
CA ASP A 645 -26.39 26.96 10.70
C ASP A 645 -26.17 25.50 10.25
N ALA A 646 -25.74 25.26 9.00
CA ALA A 646 -25.56 23.93 8.41
C ALA A 646 -24.78 22.95 9.30
N ALA A 647 -23.69 23.40 9.93
CA ALA A 647 -22.88 22.56 10.81
C ALA A 647 -23.66 21.99 12.01
N ALA A 648 -24.68 22.70 12.50
CA ALA A 648 -25.53 22.27 13.60
C ALA A 648 -26.74 21.43 13.14
N ARG A 649 -27.17 21.57 11.88
CA ARG A 649 -28.31 20.83 11.30
C ARG A 649 -27.94 19.49 10.69
N MET A 650 -26.66 19.24 10.44
CA MET A 650 -26.21 17.98 9.84
C MET A 650 -26.47 16.80 10.80
N VAL A 651 -27.20 15.81 10.31
CA VAL A 651 -27.38 14.52 10.98
C VAL A 651 -26.23 13.61 10.59
N LYS A 652 -25.61 12.95 11.58
CA LYS A 652 -24.44 12.09 11.38
C LYS A 652 -24.63 10.71 12.01
N GLU A 653 -24.11 9.69 11.34
CA GLU A 653 -23.89 8.36 11.90
C GLU A 653 -22.43 8.20 12.33
N LYS A 654 -22.16 7.35 13.33
CA LYS A 654 -20.81 7.05 13.77
C LYS A 654 -20.46 5.59 13.50
N HIS A 655 -19.64 5.38 12.47
CA HIS A 655 -19.11 4.09 12.07
C HIS A 655 -17.62 4.20 11.72
N THR A 656 -16.95 3.05 11.57
CA THR A 656 -15.58 2.96 11.05
C THR A 656 -15.53 3.06 9.52
N TYR A 657 -16.66 2.85 8.83
CA TYR A 657 -16.84 2.97 7.37
C TYR A 657 -15.82 2.18 6.55
N ASN A 658 -15.35 1.03 7.05
CA ASN A 658 -14.63 0.07 6.23
C ASN A 658 -15.54 -0.37 5.07
N GLU A 659 -15.04 -0.30 3.85
CA GLU A 659 -15.87 -0.41 2.65
C GLU A 659 -16.41 -1.81 2.45
N ARG A 660 -15.62 -2.81 2.84
CA ARG A 660 -15.92 -4.23 2.66
C ARG A 660 -16.64 -4.82 3.86
N VAL A 661 -16.35 -4.33 5.06
CA VAL A 661 -16.86 -4.84 6.33
C VAL A 661 -18.07 -4.03 6.82
N ASP A 662 -17.96 -2.71 6.90
CA ASP A 662 -18.97 -1.89 7.58
C ASP A 662 -20.04 -1.39 6.62
N LEU A 663 -19.65 -0.73 5.52
CA LEU A 663 -20.59 -0.08 4.58
C LEU A 663 -21.74 -0.97 4.12
N PRO A 664 -21.53 -2.27 3.76
CA PRO A 664 -22.62 -3.13 3.30
C PRO A 664 -23.65 -3.44 4.40
N ARG A 665 -23.31 -3.22 5.68
CA ARG A 665 -24.13 -3.51 6.86
C ARG A 665 -24.80 -2.28 7.46
N ILE A 666 -24.42 -1.07 7.05
CA ILE A 666 -25.01 0.18 7.57
C ILE A 666 -26.44 0.31 7.06
N LYS A 667 -27.38 0.59 7.97
CA LYS A 667 -28.76 0.93 7.64
C LYS A 667 -28.80 2.39 7.18
N PRO A 668 -29.39 2.72 6.01
CA PRO A 668 -29.49 4.11 5.57
C PRO A 668 -30.30 5.00 6.51
N LEU A 669 -29.87 6.26 6.65
CA LEU A 669 -30.59 7.34 7.33
C LEU A 669 -31.91 7.68 6.62
N ALA A 670 -31.90 7.64 5.28
CA ALA A 670 -33.00 7.99 4.40
C ALA A 670 -32.72 7.45 2.98
N ALA A 671 -33.66 7.68 2.06
CA ALA A 671 -33.42 7.61 0.63
C ALA A 671 -33.50 9.01 -0.02
N ALA A 672 -32.65 9.26 -1.03
CA ALA A 672 -32.69 10.48 -1.84
C ALA A 672 -33.06 10.12 -3.29
N ARG A 673 -34.05 10.81 -3.85
CA ARG A 673 -34.51 10.60 -5.23
C ARG A 673 -34.04 11.73 -6.11
N PHE A 674 -33.19 11.41 -7.09
CA PHE A 674 -32.66 12.35 -8.08
C PHE A 674 -33.44 12.27 -9.38
N ASP A 675 -33.63 13.43 -10.02
CA ASP A 675 -34.10 13.53 -11.40
C ASP A 675 -32.93 14.02 -12.27
N LEU A 676 -32.26 13.07 -12.94
CA LEU A 676 -31.11 13.30 -13.80
C LEU A 676 -31.51 13.05 -15.26
N ASP A 677 -31.85 14.13 -15.97
CA ASP A 677 -32.22 14.10 -17.39
C ASP A 677 -33.33 13.10 -17.71
N GLY A 678 -34.38 13.08 -16.89
CA GLY A 678 -35.54 12.19 -17.07
C GLY A 678 -35.32 10.76 -16.58
N ARG A 679 -34.14 10.45 -16.02
CA ARG A 679 -33.89 9.22 -15.27
C ARG A 679 -34.02 9.48 -13.78
N ARG A 680 -34.82 8.66 -13.12
CA ARG A 680 -34.95 8.68 -11.66
C ARG A 680 -33.95 7.72 -11.05
N GLU A 681 -33.06 8.25 -10.21
CA GLU A 681 -32.11 7.46 -9.42
C GLU A 681 -32.50 7.55 -7.95
N GLU A 682 -32.52 6.42 -7.25
CA GLU A 682 -32.72 6.39 -5.80
C GLU A 682 -31.40 6.02 -5.11
N ILE A 683 -30.90 6.90 -4.25
CA ILE A 683 -29.60 6.78 -3.59
C ILE A 683 -29.81 6.61 -2.10
N ARG A 684 -29.12 5.62 -1.51
CA ARG A 684 -29.10 5.41 -0.05
C ARG A 684 -28.33 6.54 0.61
N VAL A 685 -28.90 7.13 1.66
CA VAL A 685 -28.23 8.16 2.46
C VAL A 685 -27.47 7.49 3.60
N LEU A 686 -26.13 7.47 3.50
CA LEU A 686 -25.23 6.87 4.49
C LEU A 686 -24.35 7.95 5.12
N GLY A 687 -24.04 7.80 6.41
CA GLY A 687 -23.04 8.58 7.12
C GLY A 687 -23.46 10.00 7.49
N CYS A 688 -23.90 10.81 6.53
CA CYS A 688 -24.37 12.18 6.78
C CYS A 688 -25.63 12.51 5.97
N ARG A 689 -26.52 13.27 6.58
CA ARG A 689 -27.64 13.97 5.92
C ARG A 689 -27.60 15.45 6.29
N LEU A 690 -27.67 16.31 5.28
CA LEU A 690 -27.79 17.76 5.44
C LEU A 690 -28.83 18.30 4.44
N ASP A 691 -29.96 18.75 4.96
CA ASP A 691 -31.01 19.33 4.13
C ASP A 691 -30.57 20.68 3.56
N LEU A 692 -30.82 20.89 2.27
CA LEU A 692 -30.54 22.18 1.61
C LEU A 692 -31.57 23.22 2.05
N GLN A 693 -31.23 24.49 1.88
CA GLN A 693 -32.18 25.56 2.14
C GLN A 693 -33.41 25.47 1.21
N SER A 694 -34.60 25.61 1.81
CA SER A 694 -35.88 25.59 1.08
C SER A 694 -36.19 26.93 0.38
N SER A 695 -35.56 28.01 0.82
CA SER A 695 -35.71 29.37 0.30
C SER A 695 -34.65 29.69 -0.76
N GLY A 696 -35.03 30.40 -1.82
CA GLY A 696 -34.08 30.88 -2.85
C GLY A 696 -34.37 30.34 -4.25
N SER A 697 -33.79 31.00 -5.26
CA SER A 697 -33.92 30.61 -6.68
C SER A 697 -32.83 29.59 -7.06
N VAL A 698 -32.89 28.39 -6.47
CA VAL A 698 -32.03 27.26 -6.85
C VAL A 698 -32.80 26.22 -7.68
N ARG A 699 -32.13 25.59 -8.64
CA ARG A 699 -32.71 24.46 -9.39
C ARG A 699 -32.59 23.21 -8.54
N ARG A 700 -33.68 22.80 -7.89
CA ARG A 700 -33.75 21.52 -7.17
C ARG A 700 -33.72 20.35 -8.15
N ILE A 701 -32.93 19.34 -7.82
CA ILE A 701 -32.70 18.15 -8.65
C ILE A 701 -32.86 16.84 -7.86
N ALA A 702 -33.01 16.92 -6.53
CA ALA A 702 -33.37 15.78 -5.71
C ALA A 702 -34.13 16.17 -4.44
N SER A 703 -34.90 15.22 -3.91
CA SER A 703 -35.57 15.30 -2.61
C SER A 703 -35.33 14.03 -1.79
N PHE A 704 -35.31 14.17 -0.47
CA PHE A 704 -35.37 13.04 0.45
C PHE A 704 -36.76 12.41 0.43
N ASP A 705 -36.88 11.22 1.01
CA ASP A 705 -38.14 10.47 1.16
C ASP A 705 -39.23 11.23 1.93
N ASP A 706 -38.86 12.12 2.86
CA ASP A 706 -39.75 13.05 3.56
C ASP A 706 -40.08 14.34 2.77
N GLY A 707 -39.55 14.48 1.55
CA GLY A 707 -39.77 15.61 0.67
C GLY A 707 -38.81 16.80 0.87
N ALA A 708 -37.94 16.77 1.89
CA ALA A 708 -36.95 17.82 2.08
C ALA A 708 -35.96 17.90 0.91
N PRO A 709 -35.44 19.10 0.55
CA PRO A 709 -34.49 19.25 -0.56
C PRO A 709 -33.17 18.48 -0.32
N ALA A 710 -32.85 17.53 -1.21
CA ALA A 710 -31.66 16.69 -1.11
C ALA A 710 -30.52 17.10 -2.05
N ALA A 711 -30.81 17.76 -3.17
CA ALA A 711 -29.77 18.32 -4.03
C ALA A 711 -30.28 19.50 -4.88
N ALA A 712 -29.39 20.43 -5.17
CA ALA A 712 -29.69 21.61 -5.99
C ALA A 712 -28.47 22.12 -6.76
N VAL A 713 -28.74 22.87 -7.83
CA VAL A 713 -27.76 23.66 -8.57
C VAL A 713 -28.08 25.14 -8.37
N ALA A 714 -27.09 25.90 -7.92
CA ALA A 714 -27.17 27.34 -7.70
C ALA A 714 -26.16 28.07 -8.60
N GLN A 715 -26.57 29.18 -9.22
CA GLN A 715 -25.65 30.06 -9.94
C GLN A 715 -24.89 30.94 -8.93
N HIS A 716 -23.62 31.18 -9.19
CA HIS A 716 -22.79 32.06 -8.36
C HIS A 716 -21.77 32.80 -9.24
N GLY A 717 -22.07 34.06 -9.56
CA GLY A 717 -21.36 34.79 -10.62
C GLY A 717 -21.54 34.12 -11.98
N ALA A 718 -20.45 33.93 -12.73
CA ALA A 718 -20.45 33.22 -14.01
C ALA A 718 -20.39 31.69 -13.86
N GLY A 719 -20.07 31.20 -12.66
CA GLY A 719 -19.99 29.77 -12.35
C GLY A 719 -21.18 29.29 -11.53
N ARG A 720 -21.02 28.14 -10.88
CA ARG A 720 -22.11 27.48 -10.16
C ARG A 720 -21.65 26.57 -9.04
N VAL A 721 -22.60 26.28 -8.16
CA VAL A 721 -22.45 25.31 -7.07
C VAL A 721 -23.49 24.21 -7.22
N VAL A 722 -23.00 22.97 -7.22
CA VAL A 722 -23.78 21.73 -7.23
C VAL A 722 -23.71 21.16 -5.82
N ALA A 723 -24.83 21.16 -5.12
CA ALA A 723 -24.90 20.74 -3.73
C ALA A 723 -25.75 19.48 -3.58
N VAL A 724 -25.20 18.50 -2.85
CA VAL A 724 -25.81 17.21 -2.58
C VAL A 724 -25.80 17.00 -1.06
N GLY A 725 -26.98 16.94 -0.46
CA GLY A 725 -27.21 16.81 0.99
C GLY A 725 -26.95 15.42 1.57
N LEU A 726 -26.22 14.56 0.85
CA LEU A 726 -25.81 13.21 1.25
C LEU A 726 -24.35 12.95 0.83
N LEU A 727 -23.84 11.77 1.16
CA LEU A 727 -22.50 11.28 0.79
C LEU A 727 -22.62 10.20 -0.32
N PRO A 728 -22.71 10.57 -1.61
CA PRO A 728 -22.91 9.60 -2.69
C PRO A 728 -21.71 8.68 -2.94
N GLY A 729 -20.49 9.08 -2.60
CA GLY A 729 -19.33 8.19 -2.60
C GLY A 729 -19.53 6.99 -1.67
N LEU A 730 -20.02 7.17 -0.44
CA LEU A 730 -20.34 6.05 0.45
C LEU A 730 -21.39 5.11 -0.16
N ALA A 731 -22.38 5.65 -0.86
CA ALA A 731 -23.39 4.87 -1.58
C ALA A 731 -22.83 4.17 -2.83
N TYR A 732 -21.67 4.61 -3.34
CA TYR A 732 -20.99 4.06 -4.51
C TYR A 732 -20.21 2.78 -4.23
N SER A 733 -19.91 2.47 -2.96
CA SER A 733 -19.22 1.23 -2.59
C SER A 733 -19.90 -0.01 -3.23
N PRO A 734 -19.14 -0.91 -3.89
CA PRO A 734 -19.69 -2.04 -4.62
C PRO A 734 -19.88 -3.29 -3.74
N PHE A 735 -19.39 -3.25 -2.51
CA PHE A 735 -19.22 -4.44 -1.69
C PHE A 735 -20.54 -4.96 -1.14
N ARG A 736 -20.63 -6.29 -1.05
CA ARG A 736 -21.77 -7.00 -0.45
C ARG A 736 -21.37 -7.58 0.91
N VAL A 737 -22.37 -7.79 1.77
CA VAL A 737 -22.15 -8.45 3.06
C VAL A 737 -21.49 -9.81 2.84
N ASN A 738 -20.36 -10.06 3.53
CA ASN A 738 -19.58 -11.29 3.46
C ASN A 738 -19.00 -11.62 2.07
N GLN A 739 -18.81 -10.65 1.18
CA GLN A 739 -18.13 -10.89 -0.09
C GLN A 739 -16.70 -11.39 0.16
N ASP A 740 -16.28 -12.44 -0.52
CA ASP A 740 -14.95 -13.05 -0.45
C ASP A 740 -14.35 -13.34 -1.84
N THR A 741 -14.98 -12.78 -2.88
CA THR A 741 -14.58 -12.90 -4.29
C THR A 741 -14.25 -11.55 -4.89
N LEU A 742 -13.51 -11.55 -6.00
CA LEU A 742 -13.28 -10.39 -6.88
C LEU A 742 -14.37 -10.38 -7.97
N ASP A 743 -15.54 -9.84 -7.61
CA ASP A 743 -16.74 -9.78 -8.46
C ASP A 743 -17.61 -8.55 -8.11
N GLU A 744 -16.94 -7.47 -7.71
CA GLU A 744 -17.53 -6.19 -7.38
C GLU A 744 -18.38 -5.65 -8.54
N LYS A 745 -19.59 -5.17 -8.22
CA LYS A 745 -20.50 -4.55 -9.18
C LYS A 745 -20.77 -3.11 -8.78
N TRP A 746 -20.08 -2.19 -9.44
CA TRP A 746 -20.15 -0.76 -9.14
C TRP A 746 -21.50 -0.16 -9.59
N PRO A 747 -22.27 0.49 -8.70
CA PRO A 747 -23.60 0.99 -9.01
C PRO A 747 -23.56 2.24 -9.90
N GLU A 748 -24.44 2.32 -10.91
CA GLU A 748 -24.47 3.46 -11.84
C GLU A 748 -24.99 4.75 -11.20
N GLY A 749 -26.06 4.67 -10.39
CA GLY A 749 -26.76 5.83 -9.83
C GLY A 749 -25.86 6.83 -9.08
N PRO A 750 -25.12 6.41 -8.03
CA PRO A 750 -24.22 7.31 -7.32
C PRO A 750 -23.12 7.91 -8.22
N ARG A 751 -22.60 7.12 -9.17
CA ARG A 751 -21.61 7.60 -10.14
C ARG A 751 -22.17 8.71 -11.04
N ARG A 752 -23.43 8.61 -11.49
CA ARG A 752 -24.10 9.69 -12.25
C ARG A 752 -24.27 10.96 -11.43
N VAL A 753 -24.66 10.84 -10.16
CA VAL A 753 -24.78 11.99 -9.23
C VAL A 753 -23.44 12.71 -9.09
N ILE A 754 -22.35 11.96 -8.90
CA ILE A 754 -21.00 12.53 -8.80
C ILE A 754 -20.57 13.17 -10.13
N GLY A 755 -20.87 12.53 -11.27
CA GLY A 755 -20.52 13.01 -12.61
C GLY A 755 -21.19 14.32 -13.03
N MET A 756 -22.34 14.66 -12.45
CA MET A 756 -23.15 15.82 -12.82
C MET A 756 -22.36 17.15 -12.86
N ALA A 757 -21.42 17.38 -11.94
CA ALA A 757 -20.64 18.62 -11.95
C ALA A 757 -19.75 18.75 -13.21
N THR A 758 -19.15 17.65 -13.67
CA THR A 758 -18.39 17.63 -14.93
C THR A 758 -19.28 17.82 -16.16
N GLU A 759 -20.47 17.22 -16.15
CA GLU A 759 -21.44 17.35 -17.25
C GLU A 759 -21.93 18.79 -17.38
N LEU A 760 -22.34 19.41 -16.28
CA LEU A 760 -22.77 20.81 -16.24
C LEU A 760 -21.64 21.75 -16.67
N ALA A 761 -20.40 21.49 -16.25
CA ALA A 761 -19.23 22.27 -16.63
C ALA A 761 -18.81 22.06 -18.10
N GLY A 762 -19.43 21.14 -18.84
CA GLY A 762 -19.07 20.82 -20.22
C GLY A 762 -17.71 20.14 -20.34
N VAL A 763 -17.22 19.55 -19.25
CA VAL A 763 -15.93 18.85 -19.22
C VAL A 763 -16.11 17.42 -19.71
N ARG A 764 -15.14 16.92 -20.46
CA ARG A 764 -15.09 15.56 -21.00
C ARG A 764 -13.67 15.01 -20.79
N PRO A 765 -13.53 13.72 -20.47
CA PRO A 765 -12.22 13.14 -20.19
C PRO A 765 -11.37 13.05 -21.46
N ALA A 766 -10.06 13.23 -21.32
CA ALA A 766 -9.11 13.10 -22.43
C ALA A 766 -9.09 11.69 -23.05
N VAL A 767 -9.33 10.66 -22.24
CA VAL A 767 -9.43 9.26 -22.68
C VAL A 767 -10.64 8.61 -22.01
N ILE A 768 -11.39 7.78 -22.74
CA ILE A 768 -12.54 7.08 -22.16
C ILE A 768 -12.71 5.69 -22.77
N ALA A 769 -12.92 4.71 -21.90
CA ALA A 769 -13.35 3.36 -22.26
C ALA A 769 -14.88 3.28 -22.37
N ASP A 770 -15.38 2.49 -23.31
CA ASP A 770 -16.83 2.24 -23.46
C ASP A 770 -17.41 1.26 -22.42
N GLN A 771 -16.53 0.54 -21.71
CA GLN A 771 -16.87 -0.26 -20.54
C GLN A 771 -16.63 0.54 -19.26
N PRO A 772 -17.70 0.90 -18.51
CA PRO A 772 -17.53 1.51 -17.20
C PRO A 772 -16.69 0.60 -16.30
N VAL A 773 -15.85 1.17 -15.43
CA VAL A 773 -14.94 0.42 -14.52
C VAL A 773 -13.66 -0.11 -15.19
N VAL A 774 -13.54 -0.05 -16.52
CA VAL A 774 -12.22 -0.13 -17.16
C VAL A 774 -11.55 1.23 -17.04
N GLU A 775 -10.46 1.29 -16.29
CA GLU A 775 -9.67 2.50 -16.13
C GLU A 775 -8.69 2.63 -17.29
N ALA A 776 -8.74 3.77 -17.97
CA ALA A 776 -7.83 4.12 -19.04
C ALA A 776 -7.10 5.42 -18.68
N SER A 777 -5.77 5.37 -18.70
CA SER A 777 -4.92 6.52 -18.36
C SER A 777 -3.99 6.82 -19.52
N LEU A 778 -4.12 8.02 -20.07
CA LEU A 778 -3.25 8.51 -21.13
C LEU A 778 -2.02 9.17 -20.51
N LEU A 779 -0.83 8.71 -20.89
CA LEU A 779 0.44 9.32 -20.54
C LEU A 779 1.08 9.89 -21.81
N ASP A 780 1.55 11.13 -21.74
CA ASP A 780 2.19 11.84 -22.85
C ASP A 780 3.65 12.15 -22.54
N GLY A 781 4.52 11.87 -23.51
CA GLY A 781 5.93 12.18 -23.44
C GLY A 781 6.49 12.71 -24.76
N PRO A 782 7.79 13.04 -24.78
CA PRO A 782 8.47 13.56 -25.97
C PRO A 782 8.52 12.54 -27.12
N ALA A 783 8.63 11.24 -26.82
CA ALA A 783 8.75 10.17 -27.82
C ALA A 783 7.40 9.63 -28.34
N GLY A 784 6.29 10.00 -27.71
CA GLY A 784 4.99 9.39 -27.97
C GLY A 784 4.07 9.45 -26.76
N SER A 785 2.91 8.83 -26.90
CA SER A 785 1.96 8.63 -25.82
C SER A 785 1.82 7.14 -25.52
N ALA A 786 1.25 6.81 -24.37
CA ALA A 786 0.87 5.47 -24.00
C ALA A 786 -0.47 5.50 -23.28
N VAL A 787 -1.32 4.51 -23.53
CA VAL A 787 -2.56 4.31 -22.77
C VAL A 787 -2.37 3.09 -21.89
N VAL A 788 -2.37 3.32 -20.57
CA VAL A 788 -2.33 2.25 -19.57
C VAL A 788 -3.76 1.87 -19.24
N LEU A 789 -4.08 0.58 -19.37
CA LEU A 789 -5.42 0.03 -19.18
C LEU A 789 -5.42 -0.93 -17.98
N ALA A 790 -6.42 -0.77 -17.11
CA ALA A 790 -6.69 -1.67 -15.99
C ALA A 790 -8.18 -2.07 -15.97
N ASN A 791 -8.44 -3.38 -16.01
CA ASN A 791 -9.78 -3.93 -16.09
C ASN A 791 -10.31 -4.36 -14.70
N TYR A 792 -11.02 -3.46 -14.02
CA TYR A 792 -11.66 -3.74 -12.73
C TYR A 792 -13.05 -4.40 -12.86
N THR A 793 -13.43 -4.88 -14.04
CA THR A 793 -14.61 -5.74 -14.19
C THR A 793 -14.30 -7.19 -13.78
N TYR A 794 -13.02 -7.55 -13.69
CA TYR A 794 -12.51 -8.90 -13.43
C TYR A 794 -12.99 -9.97 -14.43
N GLN A 795 -13.50 -9.55 -15.58
CA GLN A 795 -13.95 -10.42 -16.67
C GLN A 795 -13.26 -10.02 -17.98
N PRO A 796 -12.81 -10.99 -18.80
CA PRO A 796 -12.25 -10.67 -20.11
C PRO A 796 -13.25 -9.92 -20.99
N ILE A 797 -12.76 -8.89 -21.68
CA ILE A 797 -13.52 -8.08 -22.63
C ILE A 797 -13.00 -8.40 -24.02
N GLU A 798 -13.85 -8.96 -24.89
CA GLU A 798 -13.44 -9.37 -26.25
C GLU A 798 -13.12 -8.18 -27.16
N ARG A 799 -13.82 -7.06 -26.95
CA ARG A 799 -13.65 -5.82 -27.73
C ARG A 799 -13.91 -4.62 -26.84
N LEU A 800 -12.85 -4.08 -26.25
CA LEU A 800 -12.85 -2.81 -25.56
C LEU A 800 -12.65 -1.70 -26.57
N ARG A 801 -13.46 -0.64 -26.52
CA ARG A 801 -13.22 0.58 -27.29
C ARG A 801 -12.70 1.70 -26.37
N VAL A 802 -11.56 2.29 -26.73
CA VAL A 802 -10.94 3.39 -26.00
C VAL A 802 -10.81 4.61 -26.90
N VAL A 803 -11.52 5.70 -26.59
CA VAL A 803 -11.54 6.94 -27.38
C VAL A 803 -10.50 7.92 -26.84
N LEU A 804 -9.69 8.51 -27.73
CA LEU A 804 -8.69 9.53 -27.43
C LEU A 804 -9.18 10.91 -27.88
N ARG A 805 -9.79 11.67 -26.98
CA ARG A 805 -10.47 12.92 -27.33
C ARG A 805 -9.48 14.03 -27.71
N GLY A 806 -9.82 14.77 -28.76
CA GLY A 806 -9.03 15.92 -29.21
C GLY A 806 -7.63 15.56 -29.74
N ARG A 807 -7.36 14.28 -30.00
CA ARG A 807 -6.08 13.79 -30.51
C ARG A 807 -6.15 13.59 -32.03
N ARG A 808 -4.99 13.73 -32.67
CA ARG A 808 -4.80 13.24 -34.05
C ARG A 808 -4.73 11.72 -34.04
N VAL A 809 -5.11 11.11 -35.16
CA VAL A 809 -4.96 9.67 -35.36
C VAL A 809 -3.50 9.31 -35.17
N PRO A 810 -3.15 8.41 -34.24
CA PRO A 810 -1.80 7.94 -34.11
C PRO A 810 -1.43 7.11 -35.36
N PRO A 811 -0.18 7.18 -35.85
CA PRO A 811 0.24 6.45 -37.05
C PRO A 811 0.14 4.92 -36.85
N ARG A 812 0.28 4.48 -35.60
CA ARG A 812 0.11 3.09 -35.16
C ARG A 812 -0.26 3.04 -33.68
N ALA A 813 -0.89 1.95 -33.26
CA ALA A 813 -1.12 1.60 -31.87
C ALA A 813 -0.61 0.17 -31.64
N VAL A 814 0.19 -0.04 -30.59
CA VAL A 814 0.86 -1.32 -30.33
C VAL A 814 0.58 -1.76 -28.90
N SER A 815 -0.09 -2.90 -28.73
CA SER A 815 -0.28 -3.57 -27.45
C SER A 815 1.02 -4.20 -26.96
N THR A 816 1.33 -4.04 -25.67
CA THR A 816 2.45 -4.75 -25.02
C THR A 816 2.13 -6.21 -24.70
N GLU A 817 0.85 -6.58 -24.64
CA GLU A 817 0.40 -7.98 -24.52
C GLU A 817 0.40 -8.70 -25.88
N GLY A 818 0.69 -7.99 -26.98
CA GLY A 818 0.77 -8.55 -28.33
C GLY A 818 -0.59 -8.82 -29.00
N VAL A 819 -1.67 -8.28 -28.43
CA VAL A 819 -3.01 -8.39 -29.05
C VAL A 819 -3.17 -7.40 -30.19
N PRO A 820 -3.99 -7.70 -31.22
CA PRO A 820 -4.24 -6.76 -32.30
C PRO A 820 -4.97 -5.52 -31.79
N VAL A 821 -4.50 -4.34 -32.21
CA VAL A 821 -5.15 -3.06 -31.93
C VAL A 821 -5.61 -2.44 -33.25
N THR A 822 -6.91 -2.21 -33.37
CA THR A 822 -7.48 -1.53 -34.53
C THR A 822 -7.75 -0.07 -34.20
N ILE A 823 -7.38 0.85 -35.10
CA ILE A 823 -7.70 2.27 -34.95
C ILE A 823 -8.90 2.58 -35.84
N VAL A 824 -9.95 3.15 -35.25
CA VAL A 824 -11.15 3.62 -35.94
C VAL A 824 -11.36 5.10 -35.68
N GLN A 825 -11.92 5.81 -36.64
CA GLN A 825 -12.30 7.21 -36.44
C GLN A 825 -13.69 7.32 -35.84
N THR A 826 -13.85 8.19 -34.85
CA THR A 826 -15.15 8.52 -34.24
C THR A 826 -15.37 10.03 -34.27
N PRO A 827 -16.61 10.52 -34.07
CA PRO A 827 -16.87 11.97 -33.97
C PRO A 827 -16.07 12.66 -32.85
N ASP A 828 -15.73 11.93 -31.78
CA ASP A 828 -15.02 12.46 -30.61
C ASP A 828 -13.48 12.38 -30.73
N GLY A 829 -12.95 11.70 -31.75
CA GLY A 829 -11.52 11.45 -31.96
C GLY A 829 -11.20 10.02 -32.42
N PRO A 830 -9.91 9.68 -32.60
CA PRO A 830 -9.51 8.29 -32.87
C PRO A 830 -9.86 7.40 -31.67
N ALA A 831 -10.36 6.21 -31.96
CA ALA A 831 -10.60 5.18 -30.98
C ALA A 831 -9.79 3.93 -31.31
N MET A 832 -9.28 3.29 -30.26
CA MET A 832 -8.59 2.01 -30.32
C MET A 832 -9.57 0.91 -29.93
N GLU A 833 -9.51 -0.21 -30.63
CA GLU A 833 -10.25 -1.42 -30.31
C GLU A 833 -9.31 -2.59 -30.14
N LEU A 834 -9.43 -3.27 -28.99
CA LEU A 834 -8.58 -4.39 -28.59
C LEU A 834 -9.31 -5.29 -27.57
N PRO A 835 -8.98 -6.59 -27.47
CA PRO A 835 -9.38 -7.39 -26.33
C PRO A 835 -8.61 -6.97 -25.08
N LEU A 836 -9.22 -7.05 -23.90
CA LEU A 836 -8.57 -6.77 -22.62
C LEU A 836 -8.98 -7.81 -21.58
N ALA A 837 -8.01 -8.56 -21.06
CA ALA A 837 -8.24 -9.50 -19.96
C ALA A 837 -8.09 -8.80 -18.60
N TRP A 838 -6.87 -8.39 -18.25
CA TRP A 838 -6.55 -7.74 -16.97
C TRP A 838 -6.00 -6.34 -17.18
N THR A 839 -4.89 -6.23 -17.90
CA THR A 839 -4.19 -4.97 -18.11
C THR A 839 -3.50 -4.95 -19.47
N ASP A 840 -3.21 -3.77 -20.02
CA ASP A 840 -2.35 -3.60 -21.20
C ASP A 840 -1.76 -2.18 -21.23
N ILE A 841 -0.66 -2.02 -21.95
CA ILE A 841 -0.08 -0.73 -22.32
C ILE A 841 -0.18 -0.63 -23.85
N VAL A 842 -0.95 0.33 -24.33
CA VAL A 842 -1.04 0.61 -25.77
C VAL A 842 -0.13 1.77 -26.11
N LEU A 843 0.94 1.51 -26.84
CA LEU A 843 1.94 2.50 -27.26
C LEU A 843 1.47 3.25 -28.51
N LEU A 844 1.57 4.57 -28.46
CA LEU A 844 1.19 5.52 -29.50
C LEU A 844 2.42 6.37 -29.87
N PRO A 845 3.39 5.82 -30.61
CA PRO A 845 4.61 6.54 -30.97
C PRO A 845 4.32 7.75 -31.85
N ARG A 846 5.15 8.79 -31.72
CA ARG A 846 5.20 9.87 -32.72
C ARG A 846 5.80 9.32 -34.02
N GLU A 847 5.41 9.93 -35.14
CA GLU A 847 5.99 9.65 -36.47
C GLU A 847 7.51 9.88 -36.48
#